data_AF-A0A7W5HJU2-F1
#
_entry.id   AF-A0A7W5HJU2-F1
#
_cell.length_a   1.000
_cell.length_b   1.000
_cell.length_c   1.000
_cell.angle_alpha   90.00
_cell.angle_beta   90.00
_cell.angle_gamma   90.00
#
_symmetry.space_group_name_H-M   'P 1'
#
loop_
_entity.id
_entity.type
_entity.pdbx_description
1 polymer ?
#
loop_
_entity_poly.entity_id
_entity_poly.type
_entity_poly.pdbx_seq_one_letter_code
_entity_poly.pdbx_strand_id
1 'polypeptide(L)'
;MSSLEFDDIQGIVLSGYGELPHAAFLMLHFGEPAAARDWVGAMAHRVATGAEGRPVRDEGRLQLAFSWPGLAHLELSWQALKGFSREFREGLAGSPRRSRVLGDSEESAPSGWHWGRPEAPAIHALLMVYGATPRSLQALVARQRETLEAAGIRVLETLESQPLPGAKEHFGFRDGISQPKLAGVSNSKDPRHRVAAGEFVLGYPNERGQYTARPLVSPIEDPHSLLPEVAGGEARDLGRNGSYLVFRQLSQDVHGFWSWLDGQAPGSEARRALAAKMVGRWPDGTPLVGSAEGETGDAQANAFGYHHEDPEGLKCPLGAHVRRTNPRDMLPPKPGSEDSLAINRRHRLLRRGRAYGPPLAESLAPDDLLAAGDDGVERGLLFLCVNADISRQFEFVQQTWVNNANFAGLHADTDPLIGPRGAGRETFTVPDAPLRRRHHGLPRFVRVRGGAYFFLPGRRALRYLAEPPPGLTTPASAPAAPATLLPDTWWLRAGRLFNRAVQQGIVLSRRCTTLRNGLDRLVQKPATEALQAMIRRRRQRLGIDADLAIAEERILPEEAEVTRRITERMSAFLLRTYRHGTAERAGNTKTYGLLEAEFEVLALPQALRCGLFAAPGRYHAWVRFGGPGPRVTPDIRNNGVLSLGVKVTGVPGETLLDDEAHTQDFSAISAPTFTTPDVYENAKLQRLIGAGMPVWYFLNPFDSHYRDMLLQALYAKAHGSPFETDYWSCVPYLFGEGRAIKYRFVPLLAGRSPVPLPAPDDYLREAMQRTLGSAEEVVFEMRIQCQEDPVTMPIEDASVIWTSPEVPVATLRIPAQAFVTPERERLARELTINPWHALPDHRPLGNQNRARREIYYETSRVRQRINGEAHFIPDTQAWRRRREDAHAGRGRAGRAP
;
A
#
# COMPACT_ATOMS: atom_id res chain seq x y z
N MET A 1 -3.49 -24.95 -24.15
CA MET A 1 -3.27 -23.52 -23.82
C MET A 1 -4.63 -22.84 -23.86
N SER A 2 -4.98 -22.05 -22.84
CA SER A 2 -6.23 -21.25 -22.88
C SER A 2 -6.18 -20.30 -24.08
N SER A 3 -7.25 -20.25 -24.87
CA SER A 3 -7.43 -19.18 -25.86
C SER A 3 -7.51 -17.82 -25.17
N LEU A 4 -7.10 -16.76 -25.88
CA LEU A 4 -7.26 -15.39 -25.42
C LEU A 4 -8.74 -14.98 -25.49
N GLU A 5 -9.23 -14.32 -24.44
CA GLU A 5 -10.62 -13.89 -24.33
C GLU A 5 -10.77 -12.46 -24.90
N PHE A 6 -10.83 -12.34 -26.23
CA PHE A 6 -10.80 -11.04 -26.91
C PHE A 6 -11.96 -10.10 -26.55
N ASP A 7 -13.13 -10.64 -26.18
CA ASP A 7 -14.29 -9.84 -25.72
C ASP A 7 -14.07 -9.15 -24.36
N ASP A 8 -13.06 -9.59 -23.62
CA ASP A 8 -12.75 -9.10 -22.27
C ASP A 8 -11.47 -8.24 -22.26
N ILE A 9 -10.52 -8.51 -23.14
CA ILE A 9 -9.26 -7.76 -23.26
C ILE A 9 -9.52 -6.41 -23.93
N GLN A 10 -9.09 -5.32 -23.29
CA GLN A 10 -9.13 -3.98 -23.87
C GLN A 10 -8.30 -3.89 -25.17
N GLY A 11 -8.91 -3.35 -26.23
CA GLY A 11 -8.42 -3.47 -27.61
C GLY A 11 -7.05 -2.84 -27.88
N ILE A 12 -6.60 -1.87 -27.08
CA ILE A 12 -5.26 -1.25 -27.24
C ILE A 12 -4.11 -2.25 -27.01
N VAL A 13 -4.36 -3.31 -26.24
CA VAL A 13 -3.39 -4.39 -26.03
C VAL A 13 -3.16 -5.14 -27.33
N LEU A 14 -4.22 -5.37 -28.11
CA LEU A 14 -4.19 -6.28 -29.26
C LEU A 14 -4.00 -5.53 -30.58
N SER A 15 -4.53 -4.30 -30.68
CA SER A 15 -4.42 -3.43 -31.84
C SER A 15 -3.87 -2.07 -31.43
N GLY A 16 -2.87 -1.56 -32.15
CA GLY A 16 -2.30 -0.23 -31.87
C GLY A 16 -3.14 0.94 -32.37
N TYR A 17 -4.37 0.68 -32.84
CA TYR A 17 -5.28 1.62 -33.49
C TYR A 17 -4.59 2.50 -34.55
N GLY A 18 -3.85 1.89 -35.48
CA GLY A 18 -3.16 2.63 -36.56
C GLY A 18 -4.10 3.42 -37.47
N GLU A 19 -5.36 2.98 -37.59
CA GLU A 19 -6.42 3.65 -38.37
C GLU A 19 -7.06 4.83 -37.62
N LEU A 20 -6.75 4.98 -36.32
CA LEU A 20 -7.21 6.10 -35.49
C LEU A 20 -5.97 6.91 -35.06
N PRO A 21 -5.44 7.74 -35.97
CA PRO A 21 -4.18 8.42 -35.74
C PRO A 21 -4.30 9.50 -34.66
N HIS A 22 -5.49 10.07 -34.48
CA HIS A 22 -5.75 11.11 -33.47
C HIS A 22 -6.17 10.49 -32.15
N ALA A 23 -5.54 10.92 -31.06
CA ALA A 23 -5.82 10.48 -29.71
C ALA A 23 -5.78 11.65 -28.71
N ALA A 24 -6.56 11.53 -27.64
CA ALA A 24 -6.51 12.39 -26.46
C ALA A 24 -6.43 11.52 -25.20
N PHE A 25 -5.62 11.97 -24.26
CA PHE A 25 -5.33 11.28 -23.01
C PHE A 25 -5.73 12.17 -21.85
N LEU A 26 -6.83 11.81 -21.18
CA LEU A 26 -7.40 12.59 -20.08
C LEU A 26 -6.96 11.96 -18.75
N MET A 27 -6.22 12.74 -17.95
CA MET A 27 -5.83 12.35 -16.59
C MET A 27 -6.95 12.71 -15.63
N LEU A 28 -7.51 11.71 -14.95
CA LEU A 28 -8.73 11.85 -14.16
C LEU A 28 -8.42 11.79 -12.67
N HIS A 29 -9.13 12.61 -11.91
CA HIS A 29 -9.17 12.59 -10.45
C HIS A 29 -10.62 12.43 -9.99
N PHE A 30 -10.88 11.38 -9.23
CA PHE A 30 -12.23 11.05 -8.77
C PHE A 30 -12.65 11.92 -7.57
N GLY A 31 -13.92 12.34 -7.57
CA GLY A 31 -14.60 12.93 -6.41
C GLY A 31 -15.12 11.84 -5.48
N GLU A 32 -16.44 11.72 -5.33
CA GLU A 32 -17.04 10.69 -4.47
C GLU A 32 -16.81 9.26 -5.00
N PRO A 33 -16.38 8.29 -4.17
CA PRO A 33 -16.13 6.92 -4.59
C PRO A 33 -17.32 6.23 -5.27
N ALA A 34 -18.53 6.45 -4.76
CA ALA A 34 -19.75 5.84 -5.32
C ALA A 34 -20.02 6.34 -6.75
N ALA A 35 -19.99 7.67 -6.96
CA ALA A 35 -20.19 8.25 -8.30
C ALA A 35 -19.08 7.82 -9.28
N ALA A 36 -17.84 7.70 -8.80
CA ALA A 36 -16.74 7.19 -9.60
C ALA A 36 -16.98 5.73 -10.04
N ARG A 37 -17.46 4.86 -9.14
CA ARG A 37 -17.82 3.48 -9.47
C ARG A 37 -18.96 3.39 -10.49
N ASP A 38 -20.00 4.19 -10.34
CA ASP A 38 -21.11 4.24 -11.30
C ASP A 38 -20.62 4.61 -12.71
N TRP A 39 -19.74 5.62 -12.80
CA TRP A 39 -19.09 5.99 -14.05
C TRP A 39 -18.20 4.88 -14.62
N VAL A 40 -17.42 4.18 -13.78
CA VAL A 40 -16.63 3.01 -14.20
C VAL A 40 -17.54 1.90 -14.75
N GLY A 41 -18.69 1.65 -14.12
CA GLY A 41 -19.69 0.71 -14.58
C GLY A 41 -20.21 1.06 -15.96
N ALA A 42 -20.59 2.32 -16.18
CA ALA A 42 -21.00 2.82 -17.50
C ALA A 42 -19.88 2.67 -18.55
N MET A 43 -18.63 2.94 -18.17
CA MET A 43 -17.47 2.77 -19.05
C MET A 43 -17.17 1.31 -19.40
N ALA A 44 -17.46 0.35 -18.53
CA ALA A 44 -17.27 -1.09 -18.80
C ALA A 44 -18.05 -1.58 -20.05
N HIS A 45 -19.12 -0.88 -20.42
CA HIS A 45 -19.91 -1.15 -21.62
C HIS A 45 -19.42 -0.40 -22.87
N ARG A 46 -18.60 0.64 -22.69
CA ARG A 46 -18.17 1.56 -23.77
C ARG A 46 -16.70 1.40 -24.16
N VAL A 47 -15.87 0.81 -23.29
CA VAL A 47 -14.48 0.54 -23.63
C VAL A 47 -14.41 -0.50 -24.74
N ALA A 48 -13.56 -0.23 -25.73
CA ALA A 48 -13.42 -1.10 -26.88
C ALA A 48 -12.57 -2.34 -26.56
N THR A 49 -12.94 -3.49 -27.11
CA THR A 49 -12.28 -4.78 -26.85
C THR A 49 -11.46 -5.28 -28.03
N GLY A 50 -10.74 -6.37 -27.83
CA GLY A 50 -10.06 -7.10 -28.90
C GLY A 50 -10.98 -7.80 -29.90
N ALA A 51 -12.25 -8.00 -29.54
CA ALA A 51 -13.23 -8.63 -30.43
C ALA A 51 -13.82 -7.64 -31.45
N GLU A 52 -13.70 -6.34 -31.16
CA GLU A 52 -14.09 -5.31 -32.11
C GLU A 52 -13.13 -5.32 -33.31
N GLY A 53 -13.71 -5.41 -34.51
CA GLY A 53 -12.97 -5.38 -35.76
C GLY A 53 -12.33 -4.02 -36.07
N ARG A 54 -11.81 -3.88 -37.29
CA ARG A 54 -11.24 -2.63 -37.77
C ARG A 54 -12.29 -1.49 -37.64
N PRO A 55 -11.94 -0.34 -37.04
CA PRO A 55 -12.89 0.75 -36.85
C PRO A 55 -13.41 1.26 -38.20
N VAL A 56 -14.72 1.54 -38.26
CA VAL A 56 -15.36 2.16 -39.42
C VAL A 56 -15.05 3.66 -39.42
N ARG A 57 -15.07 4.29 -40.60
CA ARG A 57 -14.88 5.74 -40.75
C ARG A 57 -15.92 6.45 -39.86
N ASP A 58 -15.46 7.38 -39.01
CA ASP A 58 -16.22 8.14 -37.99
C ASP A 58 -16.51 7.44 -36.64
N GLU A 59 -16.11 6.18 -36.46
CA GLU A 59 -16.08 5.56 -35.13
C GLU A 59 -14.79 5.89 -34.36
N GLY A 60 -14.90 6.01 -33.05
CA GLY A 60 -13.75 6.12 -32.16
C GLY A 60 -13.71 5.00 -31.13
N ARG A 61 -12.59 4.90 -30.42
CA ARG A 61 -12.36 3.84 -29.43
C ARG A 61 -12.00 4.48 -28.09
N LEU A 62 -12.58 3.94 -27.01
CA LEU A 62 -12.30 4.36 -25.65
C LEU A 62 -11.54 3.25 -24.92
N GLN A 63 -10.55 3.61 -24.13
CA GLN A 63 -9.82 2.69 -23.26
C GLN A 63 -9.66 3.34 -21.88
N LEU A 64 -9.66 2.55 -20.82
CA LEU A 64 -9.65 3.04 -19.45
C LEU A 64 -8.63 2.26 -18.60
N ALA A 65 -7.71 2.98 -17.98
CA ALA A 65 -6.71 2.41 -17.08
C ALA A 65 -6.72 3.17 -15.74
N PHE A 66 -6.29 2.52 -14.66
CA PHE A 66 -6.32 3.06 -13.30
C PHE A 66 -4.93 3.09 -12.70
N SER A 67 -4.59 4.14 -11.98
CA SER A 67 -3.41 4.14 -11.13
C SER A 67 -3.67 3.34 -9.85
N TRP A 68 -2.63 3.06 -9.07
CA TRP A 68 -2.83 2.43 -7.76
C TRP A 68 -3.67 3.30 -6.79
N PRO A 69 -3.43 4.62 -6.66
CA PRO A 69 -4.33 5.50 -5.90
C PRO A 69 -5.78 5.46 -6.37
N GLY A 70 -6.01 5.38 -7.69
CA GLY A 70 -7.38 5.29 -8.21
C GLY A 70 -8.09 4.00 -7.84
N LEU A 71 -7.40 2.87 -7.86
CA LEU A 71 -7.96 1.60 -7.37
C LEU A 71 -8.25 1.64 -5.86
N ALA A 72 -7.39 2.30 -5.07
CA ALA A 72 -7.65 2.50 -3.65
C ALA A 72 -8.85 3.41 -3.41
N HIS A 73 -9.02 4.45 -4.24
CA HIS A 73 -10.17 5.37 -4.20
C HIS A 73 -11.49 4.69 -4.56
N LEU A 74 -11.47 3.68 -5.43
CA LEU A 74 -12.62 2.82 -5.72
C LEU A 74 -12.92 1.80 -4.60
N GLU A 75 -12.25 1.93 -3.46
CA GLU A 75 -12.48 1.15 -2.23
C GLU A 75 -12.15 -0.34 -2.34
N LEU A 76 -11.21 -0.71 -3.21
CA LEU A 76 -10.72 -2.08 -3.29
C LEU A 76 -10.13 -2.51 -1.94
N SER A 77 -10.33 -3.78 -1.59
CA SER A 77 -9.74 -4.32 -0.38
C SER A 77 -8.21 -4.30 -0.45
N TRP A 78 -7.57 -4.28 0.73
CA TRP A 78 -6.12 -4.46 0.79
C TRP A 78 -5.66 -5.78 0.16
N GLN A 79 -6.47 -6.83 0.25
CA GLN A 79 -6.14 -8.14 -0.36
C GLN A 79 -6.04 -8.04 -1.88
N ALA A 80 -6.95 -7.30 -2.52
CA ALA A 80 -6.89 -6.99 -3.94
C ALA A 80 -5.69 -6.08 -4.25
N LEU A 81 -5.54 -4.97 -3.51
CA LEU A 81 -4.53 -3.95 -3.75
C LEU A 81 -3.09 -4.46 -3.59
N LYS A 82 -2.82 -5.35 -2.64
CA LYS A 82 -1.47 -5.89 -2.40
C LYS A 82 -1.02 -6.89 -3.47
N GLY A 83 -1.97 -7.47 -4.22
CA GLY A 83 -1.69 -8.45 -5.25
C GLY A 83 -1.11 -7.85 -6.54
N PHE A 84 -1.12 -6.52 -6.68
CA PHE A 84 -0.45 -5.83 -7.76
C PHE A 84 1.07 -5.76 -7.57
N SER A 85 1.80 -5.60 -8.69
CA SER A 85 3.25 -5.46 -8.69
C SER A 85 3.69 -4.32 -7.79
N ARG A 86 4.83 -4.50 -7.13
CA ARG A 86 5.39 -3.49 -6.24
C ARG A 86 5.59 -2.16 -6.99
N GLU A 87 6.04 -2.27 -8.24
CA GLU A 87 6.35 -1.16 -9.10
C GLU A 87 5.11 -0.30 -9.36
N PHE A 88 3.98 -0.94 -9.66
CA PHE A 88 2.70 -0.27 -9.84
C PHE A 88 2.19 0.36 -8.54
N ARG A 89 2.30 -0.34 -7.41
CA ARG A 89 1.85 0.15 -6.09
C ARG A 89 2.58 1.42 -5.65
N GLU A 90 3.89 1.43 -5.80
CA GLU A 90 4.73 2.59 -5.47
C GLU A 90 4.58 3.72 -6.52
N GLY A 91 4.16 3.44 -7.75
CA GLY A 91 4.02 4.43 -8.82
C GLY A 91 5.35 4.88 -9.47
N LEU A 92 5.26 5.62 -10.57
CA LEU A 92 6.41 6.01 -11.41
C LEU A 92 7.27 7.10 -10.74
N ALA A 93 6.62 8.07 -10.07
CA ALA A 93 7.28 9.14 -9.30
C ALA A 93 7.29 8.90 -7.78
N GLY A 94 6.72 7.80 -7.28
CA GLY A 94 6.45 7.67 -5.83
C GLY A 94 7.63 7.26 -4.96
N SER A 95 8.83 7.03 -5.52
CA SER A 95 10.03 6.84 -4.70
C SER A 95 11.31 7.37 -5.38
N PRO A 96 12.26 7.96 -4.61
CA PRO A 96 13.56 8.37 -5.14
C PRO A 96 14.37 7.22 -5.75
N ARG A 97 14.12 5.98 -5.28
CA ARG A 97 14.70 4.77 -5.87
C ARG A 97 14.26 4.60 -7.32
N ARG A 98 12.98 4.87 -7.63
CA ARG A 98 12.43 4.72 -8.99
C ARG A 98 13.07 5.69 -9.98
N SER A 99 13.23 6.95 -9.59
CA SER A 99 13.90 7.95 -10.41
C SER A 99 15.33 7.52 -10.78
N ARG A 100 16.06 6.89 -9.85
CA ARG A 100 17.39 6.32 -10.13
C ARG A 100 17.35 5.12 -11.10
N VAL A 101 16.35 4.24 -10.96
CA VAL A 101 16.15 3.10 -11.88
C VAL A 101 15.89 3.61 -13.30
N LEU A 102 15.01 4.61 -13.43
CA LEU A 102 14.58 5.15 -14.72
C LEU A 102 15.57 6.13 -15.35
N GLY A 103 16.48 6.73 -14.56
CA GLY A 103 17.39 7.77 -15.04
C GLY A 103 16.74 9.16 -15.08
N ASP A 104 15.68 9.35 -14.29
CA ASP A 104 14.90 10.59 -14.20
C ASP A 104 15.56 11.52 -13.20
N SER A 105 16.68 12.10 -13.61
CA SER A 105 17.47 13.06 -12.85
C SER A 105 17.48 14.43 -13.53
N GLU A 106 17.87 15.46 -12.77
CA GLU A 106 18.06 16.83 -13.26
C GLU A 106 16.82 17.35 -14.00
N GLU A 107 16.95 17.74 -15.27
CA GLU A 107 15.88 18.28 -16.12
C GLU A 107 14.72 17.29 -16.35
N SER A 108 14.93 15.99 -16.10
CA SER A 108 13.89 14.96 -16.17
C SER A 108 13.37 14.52 -14.79
N ALA A 109 13.80 15.15 -13.70
CA ALA A 109 13.41 14.76 -12.35
C ALA A 109 11.90 14.95 -12.11
N PRO A 110 11.23 14.05 -11.36
CA PRO A 110 9.79 14.14 -11.12
C PRO A 110 9.29 15.44 -10.48
N SER A 111 10.15 16.16 -9.75
CA SER A 111 9.83 17.47 -9.18
C SER A 111 9.54 18.53 -10.26
N GLY A 112 10.14 18.39 -11.46
CA GLY A 112 9.96 19.30 -12.58
C GLY A 112 8.88 18.87 -13.58
N TRP A 113 8.15 17.79 -13.32
CA TRP A 113 7.11 17.31 -14.25
C TRP A 113 5.88 18.20 -14.25
N HIS A 114 5.27 18.37 -15.42
CA HIS A 114 3.99 19.04 -15.62
C HIS A 114 2.85 18.26 -14.97
N TRP A 115 2.90 16.93 -15.00
CA TRP A 115 1.90 16.05 -14.38
C TRP A 115 2.53 14.78 -13.80
N GLY A 116 1.83 14.16 -12.85
CA GLY A 116 2.32 12.94 -12.18
C GLY A 116 3.45 13.16 -11.17
N ARG A 117 3.71 14.41 -10.77
CA ARG A 117 4.67 14.76 -9.71
C ARG A 117 4.12 14.41 -8.31
N PRO A 118 4.97 14.10 -7.31
CA PRO A 118 4.53 13.66 -5.98
C PRO A 118 3.62 14.64 -5.24
N GLU A 119 3.80 15.95 -5.45
CA GLU A 119 3.06 17.02 -4.77
C GLU A 119 1.73 17.39 -5.48
N ALA A 120 1.49 16.86 -6.67
CA ALA A 120 0.25 17.12 -7.42
C ALA A 120 -0.91 16.25 -6.93
N PRO A 121 -2.17 16.66 -7.19
CA PRO A 121 -3.32 15.79 -6.96
C PRO A 121 -3.13 14.42 -7.59
N ALA A 122 -3.48 13.37 -6.86
CA ALA A 122 -3.32 12.00 -7.33
C ALA A 122 -4.13 11.78 -8.62
N ILE A 123 -3.47 11.26 -9.65
CA ILE A 123 -4.15 10.79 -10.86
C ILE A 123 -4.76 9.44 -10.52
N HIS A 124 -6.08 9.30 -10.63
CA HIS A 124 -6.81 8.07 -10.32
C HIS A 124 -7.00 7.19 -11.56
N ALA A 125 -7.28 7.79 -12.71
CA ALA A 125 -7.46 7.05 -13.96
C ALA A 125 -6.93 7.81 -15.18
N LEU A 126 -6.72 7.06 -16.25
CA LEU A 126 -6.38 7.52 -17.58
C LEU A 126 -7.48 7.06 -18.53
N LEU A 127 -8.20 8.02 -19.10
CA LEU A 127 -9.12 7.78 -20.20
C LEU A 127 -8.42 8.10 -21.52
N MET A 128 -8.30 7.09 -22.38
CA MET A 128 -7.70 7.24 -23.71
C MET A 128 -8.81 7.23 -24.75
N VAL A 129 -8.86 8.29 -25.54
CA VAL A 129 -9.87 8.51 -26.58
C VAL A 129 -9.15 8.50 -27.92
N TYR A 130 -9.61 7.66 -28.85
CA TYR A 130 -9.05 7.57 -30.20
C TYR A 130 -10.11 7.93 -31.23
N GLY A 131 -9.73 8.72 -32.24
CA GLY A 131 -10.59 9.16 -33.34
C GLY A 131 -9.90 9.06 -34.70
N ALA A 132 -10.70 8.87 -35.74
CA ALA A 132 -10.23 8.78 -37.12
C ALA A 132 -9.82 10.16 -37.70
N THR A 133 -10.47 11.22 -37.21
CA THR A 133 -10.23 12.62 -37.62
C THR A 133 -10.17 13.53 -36.39
N PRO A 134 -9.56 14.73 -36.49
CA PRO A 134 -9.54 15.70 -35.38
C PRO A 134 -10.95 16.03 -34.90
N ARG A 135 -11.90 16.20 -35.83
CA ARG A 135 -13.31 16.47 -35.52
C ARG A 135 -13.95 15.33 -34.73
N SER A 136 -13.74 14.08 -35.15
CA SER A 136 -14.30 12.91 -34.44
C SER A 136 -13.72 12.76 -33.04
N LEU A 137 -12.42 13.04 -32.86
CA LEU A 137 -11.75 13.03 -31.57
C LEU A 137 -12.35 14.10 -30.65
N GLN A 138 -12.42 15.36 -31.12
CA GLN A 138 -12.93 16.47 -30.32
C GLN A 138 -14.39 16.25 -29.91
N ALA A 139 -15.23 15.73 -30.81
CA ALA A 139 -16.61 15.37 -30.48
C ALA A 139 -16.70 14.27 -29.42
N LEU A 140 -15.80 13.28 -29.45
CA LEU A 140 -15.74 12.23 -28.42
C LEU A 140 -15.26 12.78 -27.08
N VAL A 141 -14.21 13.60 -27.08
CA VAL A 141 -13.66 14.24 -25.88
C VAL A 141 -14.71 15.11 -25.21
N ALA A 142 -15.42 15.95 -25.97
CA ALA A 142 -16.51 16.79 -25.46
C ALA A 142 -17.59 15.93 -24.76
N ARG A 143 -18.06 14.86 -25.41
CA ARG A 143 -19.01 13.93 -24.80
C ARG A 143 -18.47 13.26 -23.53
N GLN A 144 -17.19 12.91 -23.48
CA GLN A 144 -16.62 12.34 -22.25
C GLN A 144 -16.54 13.38 -21.14
N ARG A 145 -16.18 14.63 -21.44
CA ARG A 145 -16.14 15.72 -20.44
C ARG A 145 -17.49 15.93 -19.78
N GLU A 146 -18.58 15.93 -20.54
CA GLU A 146 -19.95 16.01 -20.00
C GLU A 146 -20.23 14.86 -19.02
N THR A 147 -19.89 13.62 -19.38
CA THR A 147 -20.10 12.46 -18.49
C THR A 147 -19.20 12.47 -17.25
N LEU A 148 -18.00 13.03 -17.35
CA LEU A 148 -17.05 13.14 -16.25
C LEU A 148 -17.54 14.21 -15.25
N GLU A 149 -17.97 15.36 -15.75
CA GLU A 149 -18.53 16.45 -14.95
C GLU A 149 -19.79 15.99 -14.19
N ALA A 150 -20.71 15.30 -14.87
CA ALA A 150 -21.91 14.75 -14.24
C ALA A 150 -21.60 13.73 -13.11
N ALA A 151 -20.46 13.03 -13.20
CA ALA A 151 -19.99 12.10 -12.19
C ALA A 151 -19.11 12.74 -11.09
N GLY A 152 -18.89 14.07 -11.14
CA GLY A 152 -17.99 14.77 -10.21
C GLY A 152 -16.51 14.40 -10.39
N ILE A 153 -16.13 13.90 -11.57
CA ILE A 153 -14.75 13.51 -11.90
C ILE A 153 -14.04 14.69 -12.56
N ARG A 154 -12.93 15.12 -11.97
CA ARG A 154 -12.14 16.24 -12.50
C ARG A 154 -11.11 15.74 -13.51
N VAL A 155 -10.95 16.47 -14.61
CA VAL A 155 -9.85 16.27 -15.56
C VAL A 155 -8.68 17.14 -15.12
N LEU A 156 -7.59 16.53 -14.68
CA LEU A 156 -6.38 17.23 -14.22
C LEU A 156 -5.55 17.76 -15.38
N GLU A 157 -5.41 16.95 -16.44
CA GLU A 157 -4.55 17.24 -17.59
C GLU A 157 -5.14 16.58 -18.84
N THR A 158 -4.93 17.17 -20.02
CA THR A 158 -5.35 16.59 -21.30
C THR A 158 -4.22 16.68 -22.31
N LEU A 159 -3.68 15.54 -22.70
CA LEU A 159 -2.61 15.46 -23.69
C LEU A 159 -3.20 15.00 -25.02
N GLU A 160 -3.05 15.80 -26.06
CA GLU A 160 -3.52 15.46 -27.40
C GLU A 160 -2.36 15.05 -28.30
N SER A 161 -2.60 14.05 -29.16
CA SER A 161 -1.63 13.66 -30.17
C SER A 161 -1.71 14.54 -31.41
N GLN A 162 -0.57 14.78 -32.03
CA GLN A 162 -0.46 15.36 -33.35
C GLN A 162 0.13 14.31 -34.30
N PRO A 163 -0.66 13.73 -35.23
CA PRO A 163 -0.12 12.82 -36.23
C PRO A 163 0.89 13.53 -37.14
N LEU A 164 2.00 12.87 -37.41
CA LEU A 164 3.09 13.37 -38.23
C LEU A 164 3.17 12.64 -39.58
N PRO A 165 3.63 13.30 -40.66
CA PRO A 165 3.72 12.69 -41.97
C PRO A 165 4.69 11.50 -41.99
N GLY A 166 4.36 10.49 -42.81
CA GLY A 166 5.20 9.30 -42.99
C GLY A 166 5.30 8.34 -41.79
N ALA A 167 4.44 8.52 -40.77
CA ALA A 167 4.54 7.81 -39.49
C ALA A 167 5.90 8.02 -38.79
N LYS A 168 6.44 9.23 -38.93
CA LYS A 168 7.69 9.66 -38.29
C LYS A 168 7.45 10.20 -36.88
N GLU A 169 8.50 10.19 -36.06
CA GLU A 169 8.60 10.99 -34.84
C GLU A 169 9.32 12.33 -35.11
N HIS A 170 9.46 13.18 -34.09
CA HIS A 170 9.90 14.57 -34.27
C HIS A 170 11.36 14.74 -34.68
N PHE A 171 12.24 13.78 -34.41
CA PHE A 171 13.59 13.79 -34.99
C PHE A 171 13.61 13.43 -36.48
N GLY A 172 12.48 12.99 -37.06
CA GLY A 172 12.33 12.70 -38.49
C GLY A 172 12.51 11.23 -38.86
N PHE A 173 12.53 10.31 -37.89
CA PHE A 173 12.66 8.87 -38.10
C PHE A 173 11.31 8.17 -38.09
N ARG A 174 11.10 7.18 -38.98
CA ARG A 174 9.91 6.33 -38.93
C ARG A 174 9.86 5.52 -37.63
N ASP A 175 8.71 5.54 -36.95
CA ASP A 175 8.46 4.75 -35.74
C ASP A 175 7.38 3.68 -35.98
N GLY A 176 7.16 2.80 -35.00
CA GLY A 176 6.13 1.77 -35.00
C GLY A 176 6.49 0.49 -35.76
N ILE A 177 7.69 0.40 -36.34
CA ILE A 177 8.13 -0.72 -37.20
C ILE A 177 8.26 -2.04 -36.42
N SER A 178 9.10 -2.06 -35.37
CA SER A 178 9.44 -3.28 -34.64
C SER A 178 8.57 -3.48 -33.41
N GLN A 179 7.51 -4.28 -33.55
CA GLN A 179 6.60 -4.68 -32.46
C GLN A 179 6.64 -6.20 -32.24
N PRO A 180 6.57 -6.68 -30.99
CA PRO A 180 6.43 -8.11 -30.72
C PRO A 180 5.12 -8.64 -31.30
N LYS A 181 5.14 -9.87 -31.82
CA LYS A 181 4.00 -10.58 -32.37
C LYS A 181 3.44 -11.52 -31.30
N LEU A 182 2.35 -11.14 -30.65
CA LEU A 182 1.73 -11.93 -29.58
C LEU A 182 1.26 -13.30 -30.09
N ALA A 183 1.66 -14.36 -29.41
CA ALA A 183 1.10 -15.69 -29.60
C ALA A 183 -0.40 -15.68 -29.28
N GLY A 184 -1.21 -16.26 -30.17
CA GLY A 184 -2.67 -16.25 -30.06
C GLY A 184 -3.35 -15.06 -30.75
N VAL A 185 -2.58 -14.02 -31.13
CA VAL A 185 -3.07 -12.85 -31.88
C VAL A 185 -2.49 -12.83 -33.29
N SER A 186 -1.18 -13.00 -33.41
CA SER A 186 -0.47 -13.02 -34.69
C SER A 186 -0.22 -14.46 -35.15
N ASN A 187 -0.41 -14.69 -36.46
CA ASN A 187 -0.07 -15.95 -37.13
C ASN A 187 1.42 -16.04 -37.52
N SER A 188 2.25 -15.06 -37.15
CA SER A 188 3.69 -15.09 -37.43
C SER A 188 4.34 -16.31 -36.78
N LYS A 189 5.08 -17.07 -37.58
CA LYS A 189 5.87 -18.23 -37.12
C LYS A 189 7.33 -17.88 -36.81
N ASP A 190 7.74 -16.63 -37.01
CA ASP A 190 9.13 -16.21 -36.79
C ASP A 190 9.44 -16.14 -35.27
N PRO A 191 10.33 -17.01 -34.76
CA PRO A 191 10.65 -17.06 -33.32
C PRO A 191 11.31 -15.77 -32.82
N ARG A 192 11.93 -14.95 -33.70
CA ARG A 192 12.58 -13.68 -33.32
C ARG A 192 11.57 -12.61 -32.90
N HIS A 193 10.34 -12.73 -33.37
CA HIS A 193 9.30 -11.73 -33.14
C HIS A 193 8.12 -12.28 -32.35
N ARG A 194 7.90 -13.60 -32.35
CA ARG A 194 6.80 -14.22 -31.62
C ARG A 194 7.07 -14.26 -30.12
N VAL A 195 6.13 -13.77 -29.32
CA VAL A 195 6.24 -13.74 -27.85
C VAL A 195 4.98 -14.31 -27.20
N ALA A 196 5.13 -15.05 -26.09
CA ALA A 196 4.02 -15.57 -25.31
C ALA A 196 3.09 -14.44 -24.83
N ALA A 197 1.77 -14.69 -24.87
CA ALA A 197 0.78 -13.67 -24.49
C ALA A 197 0.92 -13.24 -23.01
N GLY A 198 1.36 -14.13 -22.11
CA GLY A 198 1.57 -13.83 -20.70
C GLY A 198 2.67 -12.82 -20.40
N GLU A 199 3.46 -12.40 -21.40
CA GLU A 199 4.38 -11.25 -21.29
C GLU A 199 3.65 -9.91 -21.43
N PHE A 200 2.39 -9.90 -21.87
CA PHE A 200 1.61 -8.68 -22.11
C PHE A 200 0.20 -8.73 -21.53
N VAL A 201 -0.36 -9.91 -21.28
CA VAL A 201 -1.72 -10.10 -20.77
C VAL A 201 -1.65 -10.95 -19.50
N LEU A 202 -2.09 -10.37 -18.37
CA LEU A 202 -2.12 -11.05 -17.09
C LEU A 202 -3.11 -12.22 -17.09
N GLY A 203 -2.81 -13.24 -16.29
CA GLY A 203 -3.61 -14.45 -16.21
C GLY A 203 -3.38 -15.47 -17.34
N TYR A 204 -2.33 -15.27 -18.15
CA TYR A 204 -1.84 -16.24 -19.15
C TYR A 204 -0.39 -16.66 -18.88
N PRO A 205 0.02 -17.87 -19.32
CA PRO A 205 1.40 -18.32 -19.21
C PRO A 205 2.36 -17.41 -19.98
N ASN A 206 3.44 -17.01 -19.32
CA ASN A 206 4.54 -16.24 -19.87
C ASN A 206 5.58 -17.16 -20.56
N GLU A 207 6.72 -16.62 -21.00
CA GLU A 207 7.77 -17.40 -21.70
C GLU A 207 8.40 -18.52 -20.83
N ARG A 208 8.14 -18.52 -19.52
CA ARG A 208 8.56 -19.59 -18.59
C ARG A 208 7.45 -20.61 -18.32
N GLY A 209 6.29 -20.48 -18.97
CA GLY A 209 5.10 -21.28 -18.66
C GLY A 209 4.48 -20.95 -17.30
N GLN A 210 4.87 -19.83 -16.68
CA GLN A 210 4.40 -19.38 -15.37
C GLN A 210 3.40 -18.24 -15.53
N TYR A 211 2.58 -18.00 -14.50
CA TYR A 211 1.73 -16.82 -14.45
C TYR A 211 2.47 -15.67 -13.77
N THR A 212 2.40 -14.49 -14.36
CA THR A 212 2.90 -13.26 -13.73
C THR A 212 2.04 -12.92 -12.50
N ALA A 213 2.68 -12.32 -11.48
CA ALA A 213 2.00 -11.88 -10.27
C ALA A 213 0.86 -10.92 -10.61
N ARG A 214 -0.30 -11.11 -9.96
CA ARG A 214 -1.54 -10.42 -10.31
C ARG A 214 -2.50 -10.39 -9.12
N PRO A 215 -3.41 -9.41 -9.06
CA PRO A 215 -4.36 -9.30 -7.96
C PRO A 215 -5.35 -10.46 -7.97
N LEU A 216 -5.41 -11.18 -6.85
CA LEU A 216 -6.36 -12.25 -6.60
C LEU A 216 -7.24 -11.86 -5.41
N VAL A 217 -8.55 -12.00 -5.56
CA VAL A 217 -9.54 -11.65 -4.53
C VAL A 217 -10.27 -12.89 -4.02
N SER A 218 -10.80 -12.82 -2.81
CA SER A 218 -11.63 -13.90 -2.26
C SER A 218 -12.97 -13.97 -2.99
N PRO A 219 -13.65 -15.13 -3.09
CA PRO A 219 -14.99 -15.21 -3.66
C PRO A 219 -16.02 -14.36 -2.93
N ILE A 220 -15.77 -14.06 -1.65
CA ILE A 220 -16.62 -13.15 -0.87
C ILE A 220 -16.60 -11.73 -1.47
N GLU A 221 -15.45 -11.34 -2.00
CA GLU A 221 -15.24 -10.00 -2.53
C GLU A 221 -15.85 -9.82 -3.92
N ASP A 222 -16.25 -10.91 -4.57
CA ASP A 222 -16.89 -11.00 -5.89
C ASP A 222 -18.20 -11.82 -5.78
N PRO A 223 -19.21 -11.32 -5.04
CA PRO A 223 -20.43 -12.08 -4.75
C PRO A 223 -21.23 -12.43 -6.02
N HIS A 224 -21.08 -11.61 -7.07
CA HIS A 224 -21.74 -11.81 -8.36
C HIS A 224 -20.91 -12.68 -9.32
N SER A 225 -19.76 -13.20 -8.88
CA SER A 225 -18.88 -14.07 -9.67
C SER A 225 -18.51 -13.47 -11.03
N LEU A 226 -18.25 -12.16 -11.06
CA LEU A 226 -17.84 -11.43 -12.26
C LEU A 226 -16.44 -11.83 -12.71
N LEU A 227 -15.57 -12.19 -11.77
CA LEU A 227 -14.17 -12.48 -12.03
C LEU A 227 -13.92 -13.98 -12.31
N PRO A 228 -12.97 -14.31 -13.19
CA PRO A 228 -12.61 -15.69 -13.48
C PRO A 228 -12.06 -16.44 -12.27
N GLU A 229 -12.36 -17.74 -12.16
CA GLU A 229 -11.76 -18.61 -11.15
C GLU A 229 -10.31 -18.95 -11.49
N VAL A 230 -9.45 -18.96 -10.46
CA VAL A 230 -8.09 -19.46 -10.60
C VAL A 230 -8.10 -20.98 -10.57
N ALA A 231 -7.54 -21.61 -11.59
CA ALA A 231 -7.41 -23.06 -11.64
C ALA A 231 -6.66 -23.61 -10.41
N GLY A 232 -7.30 -24.53 -9.68
CA GLY A 232 -6.69 -25.21 -8.52
C GLY A 232 -6.79 -24.45 -7.18
N GLY A 233 -7.60 -23.39 -7.08
CA GLY A 233 -7.84 -22.68 -5.82
C GLY A 233 -9.21 -22.01 -5.74
N GLU A 234 -9.56 -21.50 -4.55
CA GLU A 234 -10.81 -20.79 -4.31
C GLU A 234 -10.70 -19.27 -4.60
N ALA A 235 -9.71 -18.80 -5.36
CA ALA A 235 -9.51 -17.36 -5.58
C ALA A 235 -10.08 -16.89 -6.93
N ARG A 236 -10.46 -15.61 -6.99
CA ARG A 236 -10.97 -14.92 -8.17
C ARG A 236 -9.88 -14.00 -8.75
N ASP A 237 -9.73 -14.00 -10.06
CA ASP A 237 -8.59 -13.37 -10.75
C ASP A 237 -8.94 -11.97 -11.28
N LEU A 238 -8.76 -10.94 -10.44
CA LEU A 238 -8.97 -9.55 -10.84
C LEU A 238 -8.00 -9.09 -11.93
N GLY A 239 -6.82 -9.72 -12.01
CA GLY A 239 -5.80 -9.37 -12.98
C GLY A 239 -6.04 -9.96 -14.37
N ARG A 240 -6.86 -11.01 -14.48
CA ARG A 240 -7.08 -11.74 -15.73
C ARG A 240 -7.50 -10.80 -16.86
N ASN A 241 -6.90 -10.99 -18.04
CA ASN A 241 -7.15 -10.20 -19.25
C ASN A 241 -6.76 -8.71 -19.17
N GLY A 242 -6.22 -8.28 -18.03
CA GLY A 242 -5.62 -6.96 -17.87
C GLY A 242 -4.14 -6.91 -18.24
N SER A 243 -3.56 -5.73 -18.14
CA SER A 243 -2.14 -5.47 -18.34
C SER A 243 -1.67 -4.26 -17.53
N TYR A 244 -0.37 -4.08 -17.38
CA TYR A 244 0.17 -2.78 -16.96
C TYR A 244 0.42 -1.90 -18.18
N LEU A 245 0.20 -0.60 -18.00
CA LEU A 245 0.42 0.44 -18.98
C LEU A 245 1.37 1.47 -18.37
N VAL A 246 2.50 1.68 -19.04
CA VAL A 246 3.44 2.74 -18.72
C VAL A 246 3.14 3.92 -19.63
N PHE A 247 3.00 5.11 -19.05
CA PHE A 247 2.82 6.34 -19.82
C PHE A 247 3.87 7.37 -19.40
N ARG A 248 4.60 7.91 -20.38
CA ARG A 248 5.54 9.02 -20.22
C ARG A 248 5.29 10.09 -21.28
N GLN A 249 5.33 11.36 -20.89
CA GLN A 249 5.44 12.48 -21.80
C GLN A 249 6.93 12.80 -21.98
N LEU A 250 7.43 12.62 -23.21
CA LEU A 250 8.83 12.79 -23.55
C LEU A 250 8.96 13.99 -24.51
N SER A 251 9.45 15.13 -24.03
CA SER A 251 9.74 16.29 -24.90
C SER A 251 11.04 16.06 -25.67
N GLN A 252 11.07 16.44 -26.94
CA GLN A 252 12.18 16.21 -27.87
C GLN A 252 12.77 17.55 -28.34
N ASP A 253 14.06 17.73 -28.13
CA ASP A 253 14.85 18.88 -28.60
C ASP A 253 15.36 18.63 -30.02
N VAL A 254 14.48 18.87 -31.00
CA VAL A 254 14.70 18.52 -32.41
C VAL A 254 15.83 19.33 -33.03
N HIS A 255 15.81 20.65 -32.81
CA HIS A 255 16.85 21.52 -33.32
C HIS A 255 18.20 21.24 -32.65
N GLY A 256 18.23 21.04 -31.33
CA GLY A 256 19.43 20.66 -30.60
C GLY A 256 20.02 19.32 -31.06
N PHE A 257 19.17 18.34 -31.38
CA PHE A 257 19.60 17.06 -31.96
C PHE A 257 20.33 17.23 -33.29
N TRP A 258 19.70 17.89 -34.26
CA TRP A 258 20.31 18.07 -35.58
C TRP A 258 21.50 19.03 -35.56
N SER A 259 21.49 20.07 -34.72
CA SER A 259 22.61 21.00 -34.57
C SER A 259 23.85 20.34 -33.96
N TRP A 260 23.65 19.49 -32.93
CA TRP A 260 24.77 18.75 -32.35
C TRP A 260 25.37 17.77 -33.36
N LEU A 261 24.52 17.04 -34.09
CA LEU A 261 24.99 16.13 -35.14
C LEU A 261 25.76 16.84 -36.24
N ASP A 262 25.33 18.02 -36.67
CA ASP A 262 26.05 18.83 -37.67
C ASP A 262 27.43 19.27 -37.17
N GLY A 263 27.53 19.67 -35.90
CA GLY A 263 28.81 20.01 -35.28
C GLY A 263 29.78 18.82 -35.17
N GLN A 264 29.26 17.59 -35.07
CA GLN A 264 30.07 16.36 -34.95
C GLN A 264 30.44 15.73 -36.30
N ALA A 265 29.56 15.87 -37.30
CA ALA A 265 29.70 15.28 -38.63
C ALA A 265 29.10 16.24 -39.68
N PRO A 266 29.82 17.34 -40.01
CA PRO A 266 29.28 18.38 -40.87
C PRO A 266 28.99 17.85 -42.27
N GLY A 267 27.91 18.34 -42.85
CA GLY A 267 27.44 17.95 -44.17
C GLY A 267 26.23 17.02 -44.12
N SER A 268 25.29 17.25 -45.03
CA SER A 268 23.97 16.61 -45.08
C SER A 268 24.02 15.07 -44.97
N GLU A 269 24.91 14.42 -45.73
CA GLU A 269 25.07 12.96 -45.72
C GLU A 269 25.71 12.42 -44.44
N ALA A 270 26.84 13.02 -44.00
CA ALA A 270 27.57 12.59 -42.82
C ALA A 270 26.73 12.75 -41.54
N ARG A 271 26.01 13.86 -41.43
CA ARG A 271 25.06 14.15 -40.34
C ARG A 271 23.95 13.09 -40.29
N ARG A 272 23.32 12.79 -41.43
CA ARG A 272 22.30 11.73 -41.53
C ARG A 272 22.84 10.37 -41.14
N ALA A 273 24.04 10.01 -41.61
CA ALA A 273 24.66 8.73 -41.28
C ALA A 273 24.94 8.59 -39.77
N LEU A 274 25.43 9.65 -39.11
CA LEU A 274 25.64 9.65 -37.66
C LEU A 274 24.32 9.54 -36.88
N ALA A 275 23.29 10.27 -37.32
CA ALA A 275 21.95 10.18 -36.74
C ALA A 275 21.38 8.75 -36.86
N ALA A 276 21.51 8.16 -38.05
CA ALA A 276 21.10 6.79 -38.32
C ALA A 276 21.86 5.79 -37.43
N LYS A 277 23.15 6.03 -37.17
CA LYS A 277 23.97 5.25 -36.23
C LYS A 277 23.52 5.38 -34.77
N MET A 278 23.06 6.56 -34.33
CA MET A 278 22.49 6.74 -32.99
C MET A 278 21.15 6.02 -32.82
N VAL A 279 20.28 6.07 -33.83
CA VAL A 279 18.97 5.41 -33.79
C VAL A 279 19.09 3.90 -34.02
N GLY A 280 19.96 3.51 -34.97
CA GLY A 280 20.13 2.16 -35.51
C GLY A 280 19.30 1.87 -36.77
N ARG A 281 18.64 2.90 -37.32
CA ARG A 281 17.88 2.91 -38.58
C ARG A 281 18.06 4.25 -39.27
N TRP A 282 17.95 4.28 -40.58
CA TRP A 282 17.87 5.53 -41.34
C TRP A 282 16.53 6.26 -41.09
N PRO A 283 16.43 7.57 -41.39
CA PRO A 283 15.20 8.34 -41.24
C PRO A 283 13.97 7.72 -41.94
N ASP A 284 14.15 7.11 -43.11
CA ASP A 284 13.11 6.38 -43.83
C ASP A 284 12.68 5.05 -43.18
N GLY A 285 13.34 4.61 -42.10
CA GLY A 285 13.08 3.36 -41.39
C GLY A 285 13.96 2.19 -41.80
N THR A 286 14.78 2.30 -42.85
CA THR A 286 15.69 1.22 -43.30
C THR A 286 16.65 0.82 -42.17
N PRO A 287 16.79 -0.48 -41.82
CA PRO A 287 17.73 -0.92 -40.79
C PRO A 287 19.19 -0.81 -41.24
N LEU A 288 20.09 -0.39 -40.34
CA LEU A 288 21.52 -0.36 -40.64
C LEU A 288 22.09 -1.76 -40.90
N VAL A 289 21.55 -2.77 -40.24
CA VAL A 289 21.90 -4.17 -40.50
C VAL A 289 21.32 -4.56 -41.86
N GLY A 290 22.20 -4.74 -42.85
CA GLY A 290 21.86 -5.03 -44.24
C GLY A 290 21.90 -3.81 -45.18
N SER A 291 22.00 -2.59 -44.65
CA SER A 291 21.99 -1.35 -45.44
C SER A 291 22.78 -0.24 -44.75
N ALA A 292 24.06 -0.50 -44.46
CA ALA A 292 24.91 0.43 -43.70
C ALA A 292 25.33 1.67 -44.50
N GLU A 293 25.29 1.60 -45.83
CA GLU A 293 25.76 2.65 -46.74
C GLU A 293 24.66 3.65 -47.15
N GLY A 294 23.38 3.35 -46.89
CA GLY A 294 22.29 4.26 -47.23
C GLY A 294 20.89 3.68 -47.10
N GLU A 295 19.91 4.53 -47.40
CA GLU A 295 18.49 4.20 -47.46
C GLU A 295 18.20 3.30 -48.67
N THR A 296 17.45 2.22 -48.48
CA THR A 296 17.06 1.31 -49.57
C THR A 296 15.57 1.39 -49.90
N GLY A 297 14.79 2.14 -49.09
CA GLY A 297 13.35 2.21 -49.19
C GLY A 297 12.60 1.02 -48.55
N ASP A 298 13.30 -0.01 -48.07
CA ASP A 298 12.68 -1.13 -47.32
C ASP A 298 12.53 -0.79 -45.82
N ALA A 299 11.64 0.17 -45.56
CA ALA A 299 11.33 0.63 -44.21
C ALA A 299 10.74 -0.47 -43.30
N GLN A 300 10.22 -1.57 -43.86
CA GLN A 300 9.58 -2.65 -43.10
C GLN A 300 10.54 -3.80 -42.77
N ALA A 301 11.76 -3.80 -43.33
CA ALA A 301 12.79 -4.76 -43.00
C ALA A 301 13.06 -4.82 -41.48
N ASN A 302 12.80 -5.99 -40.91
CA ASN A 302 13.00 -6.25 -39.48
C ASN A 302 13.51 -7.66 -39.17
N ALA A 303 13.69 -8.50 -40.19
CA ALA A 303 14.03 -9.91 -40.09
C ALA A 303 15.56 -10.17 -39.96
N PHE A 304 16.22 -9.48 -39.04
CA PHE A 304 17.67 -9.56 -38.82
C PHE A 304 18.04 -9.93 -37.36
N GLY A 305 19.23 -10.46 -37.15
CA GLY A 305 19.92 -10.59 -35.86
C GLY A 305 21.10 -9.60 -35.74
N TYR A 306 21.71 -9.52 -34.57
CA TYR A 306 22.94 -8.77 -34.34
C TYR A 306 24.15 -9.68 -34.21
N HIS A 307 24.02 -10.86 -33.57
CA HIS A 307 25.19 -11.70 -33.30
C HIS A 307 25.84 -12.25 -34.58
N HIS A 308 25.04 -12.81 -35.49
CA HIS A 308 25.56 -13.41 -36.72
C HIS A 308 25.85 -12.39 -37.82
N GLU A 309 25.13 -11.26 -37.82
CA GLU A 309 25.17 -10.28 -38.92
C GLU A 309 26.06 -9.06 -38.65
N ASP A 310 26.25 -8.71 -37.38
CA ASP A 310 26.99 -7.51 -36.95
C ASP A 310 27.50 -7.60 -35.48
N PRO A 311 28.28 -8.64 -35.11
CA PRO A 311 28.66 -8.89 -33.72
C PRO A 311 29.45 -7.73 -33.09
N GLU A 312 30.31 -7.10 -33.88
CA GLU A 312 31.21 -6.02 -33.45
C GLU A 312 30.55 -4.63 -33.51
N GLY A 313 29.37 -4.51 -34.12
CA GLY A 313 28.65 -3.24 -34.25
C GLY A 313 29.23 -2.30 -35.31
N LEU A 314 29.93 -2.83 -36.31
CA LEU A 314 30.50 -2.06 -37.42
C LEU A 314 29.40 -1.49 -38.33
N LYS A 315 28.25 -2.16 -38.44
CA LYS A 315 27.08 -1.65 -39.18
C LYS A 315 26.18 -0.81 -38.29
N CYS A 316 25.67 -1.41 -37.22
CA CYS A 316 24.76 -0.80 -36.25
C CYS A 316 25.47 -0.71 -34.89
N PRO A 317 25.89 0.48 -34.43
CA PRO A 317 26.68 0.59 -33.21
C PRO A 317 26.03 -0.10 -32.00
N LEU A 318 26.86 -0.70 -31.15
CA LEU A 318 26.41 -1.37 -29.91
C LEU A 318 25.58 -0.42 -29.01
N GLY A 319 25.88 0.87 -29.08
CA GLY A 319 25.20 1.92 -28.33
C GLY A 319 23.87 2.39 -28.94
N ALA A 320 23.53 1.99 -30.17
CA ALA A 320 22.36 2.49 -30.90
C ALA A 320 21.04 2.19 -30.17
N HIS A 321 20.08 3.11 -30.28
CA HIS A 321 18.81 3.06 -29.54
C HIS A 321 18.04 1.75 -29.75
N VAL A 322 17.79 1.36 -31.00
CA VAL A 322 17.05 0.12 -31.30
C VAL A 322 17.81 -1.15 -30.91
N ARG A 323 19.16 -1.11 -30.87
CA ARG A 323 20.01 -2.24 -30.48
C ARG A 323 20.03 -2.42 -28.97
N ARG A 324 20.02 -1.33 -28.19
CA ARG A 324 19.88 -1.37 -26.73
C ARG A 324 18.49 -1.80 -26.29
N THR A 325 17.44 -1.20 -26.88
CA THR A 325 16.05 -1.46 -26.45
C THR A 325 15.52 -2.82 -26.91
N ASN A 326 16.15 -3.45 -27.89
CA ASN A 326 15.91 -4.82 -28.30
C ASN A 326 17.22 -5.46 -28.81
N PRO A 327 18.04 -6.04 -27.92
CA PRO A 327 19.33 -6.64 -28.29
C PRO A 327 19.25 -7.93 -29.12
N ARG A 328 18.03 -8.38 -29.47
CA ARG A 328 17.79 -9.56 -30.32
C ARG A 328 18.50 -10.82 -29.79
N ASP A 329 19.47 -11.33 -30.53
CA ASP A 329 20.22 -12.56 -30.30
C ASP A 329 21.62 -12.30 -29.71
N MET A 330 21.96 -11.06 -29.31
CA MET A 330 23.32 -10.74 -28.84
C MET A 330 23.52 -10.88 -27.32
N LEU A 331 22.49 -11.27 -26.56
CA LEU A 331 22.57 -11.31 -25.10
C LEU A 331 23.36 -12.53 -24.59
N PRO A 332 24.22 -12.37 -23.55
CA PRO A 332 24.88 -13.47 -22.87
C PRO A 332 23.87 -14.35 -22.10
N PRO A 333 24.21 -15.60 -21.72
CA PRO A 333 25.55 -16.22 -21.76
C PRO A 333 25.92 -16.91 -23.09
N LYS A 334 24.95 -17.13 -23.99
CA LYS A 334 25.18 -17.78 -25.30
C LYS A 334 24.61 -16.92 -26.45
N PRO A 335 25.30 -15.86 -26.87
CA PRO A 335 24.88 -15.06 -28.03
C PRO A 335 24.67 -15.93 -29.28
N GLY A 336 23.74 -15.53 -30.15
CA GLY A 336 23.37 -16.24 -31.37
C GLY A 336 22.47 -17.46 -31.19
N SER A 337 22.19 -17.86 -29.95
CA SER A 337 21.39 -19.06 -29.63
C SER A 337 19.93 -18.77 -29.32
N GLU A 338 19.09 -19.80 -29.31
CA GLU A 338 17.70 -19.70 -28.88
C GLU A 338 17.58 -19.27 -27.40
N ASP A 339 18.56 -19.61 -26.55
CA ASP A 339 18.60 -19.13 -25.16
C ASP A 339 18.66 -17.60 -25.10
N SER A 340 19.45 -16.98 -25.99
CA SER A 340 19.58 -15.52 -26.10
C SER A 340 18.27 -14.87 -26.55
N LEU A 341 17.63 -15.44 -27.59
CA LEU A 341 16.32 -15.00 -28.05
C LEU A 341 15.25 -15.15 -26.97
N ALA A 342 15.25 -16.26 -26.23
CA ALA A 342 14.32 -16.50 -25.13
C ALA A 342 14.50 -15.52 -23.97
N ILE A 343 15.73 -15.08 -23.67
CA ILE A 343 15.97 -13.99 -22.71
C ILE A 343 15.36 -12.70 -23.25
N ASN A 344 15.68 -12.32 -24.49
CA ASN A 344 15.18 -11.09 -25.10
C ASN A 344 13.63 -11.04 -25.13
N ARG A 345 12.96 -12.16 -25.48
CA ARG A 345 11.48 -12.25 -25.52
C ARG A 345 10.80 -11.82 -24.21
N ARG A 346 11.44 -12.04 -23.05
CA ARG A 346 10.92 -11.68 -21.71
C ARG A 346 10.97 -10.19 -21.39
N HIS A 347 11.72 -9.42 -22.17
CA HIS A 347 11.95 -7.99 -21.96
C HIS A 347 11.29 -7.12 -23.04
N ARG A 348 10.56 -7.74 -23.97
CA ARG A 348 9.92 -7.03 -25.08
C ARG A 348 8.84 -6.08 -24.56
N LEU A 349 8.76 -4.91 -25.18
CA LEU A 349 7.74 -3.90 -24.93
C LEU A 349 6.78 -3.81 -26.10
N LEU A 350 5.49 -3.67 -25.80
CA LEU A 350 4.46 -3.43 -26.80
C LEU A 350 4.14 -1.93 -26.81
N ARG A 351 4.71 -1.19 -27.78
CA ARG A 351 4.63 0.28 -27.80
C ARG A 351 3.36 0.76 -28.49
N ARG A 352 2.74 1.80 -27.93
CA ARG A 352 1.47 2.40 -28.35
C ARG A 352 1.54 3.94 -28.38
N GLY A 353 2.75 4.48 -28.44
CA GLY A 353 2.97 5.92 -28.37
C GLY A 353 2.37 6.71 -29.54
N ARG A 354 2.28 8.03 -29.33
CA ARG A 354 1.82 9.02 -30.31
C ARG A 354 2.67 10.29 -30.19
N ALA A 355 2.96 10.95 -31.31
CA ALA A 355 3.61 12.26 -31.26
C ALA A 355 2.64 13.32 -30.71
N TYR A 356 3.16 14.37 -30.07
CA TYR A 356 2.41 15.56 -29.66
C TYR A 356 3.20 16.82 -30.03
N GLY A 357 2.49 17.95 -30.16
CA GLY A 357 3.05 19.21 -30.60
C GLY A 357 3.26 19.28 -32.13
N PRO A 358 3.28 20.49 -32.71
CA PRO A 358 3.47 20.67 -34.15
C PRO A 358 4.88 20.26 -34.60
N PRO A 359 5.03 19.77 -35.84
CA PRO A 359 6.35 19.50 -36.39
C PRO A 359 7.17 20.79 -36.49
N LEU A 360 8.48 20.71 -36.26
CA LEU A 360 9.38 21.84 -36.46
C LEU A 360 9.49 22.24 -37.96
N ALA A 361 9.43 21.26 -38.85
CA ALA A 361 9.31 21.44 -40.29
C ALA A 361 8.36 20.38 -40.87
N GLU A 362 7.46 20.78 -41.77
CA GLU A 362 6.42 19.90 -42.35
C GLU A 362 6.99 18.67 -43.07
N SER A 363 8.16 18.79 -43.71
CA SER A 363 8.81 17.67 -44.41
C SER A 363 9.38 16.62 -43.45
N LEU A 364 9.68 17.01 -42.20
CA LEU A 364 10.52 16.26 -41.26
C LEU A 364 11.84 15.78 -41.88
N ALA A 365 12.34 16.50 -42.89
CA ALA A 365 13.62 16.22 -43.50
C ALA A 365 14.74 16.80 -42.62
N PRO A 366 15.84 16.07 -42.39
CA PRO A 366 16.93 16.51 -41.51
C PRO A 366 17.45 17.93 -41.79
N ASP A 367 17.57 18.30 -43.06
CA ASP A 367 18.15 19.58 -43.47
C ASP A 367 17.16 20.73 -43.20
N ASP A 368 15.87 20.50 -43.42
CA ASP A 368 14.80 21.45 -43.13
C ASP A 368 14.61 21.63 -41.61
N LEU A 369 14.71 20.53 -40.84
CA LEU A 369 14.64 20.57 -39.38
C LEU A 369 15.80 21.35 -38.76
N LEU A 370 16.99 21.26 -39.35
CA LEU A 370 18.13 22.07 -38.92
C LEU A 370 17.94 23.54 -39.30
N ALA A 371 17.53 23.81 -40.54
CA ALA A 371 17.35 25.16 -41.07
C ALA A 371 16.21 25.94 -40.39
N ALA A 372 15.19 25.24 -39.86
CA ALA A 372 14.06 25.85 -39.17
C ALA A 372 14.45 26.61 -37.87
N GLY A 373 15.58 26.26 -37.24
CA GLY A 373 15.99 26.84 -35.95
C GLY A 373 15.20 26.28 -34.76
N ASP A 374 15.46 26.81 -33.56
CA ASP A 374 14.62 26.57 -32.38
C ASP A 374 13.48 27.60 -32.34
N ASP A 375 12.24 27.13 -32.39
CA ASP A 375 11.03 27.96 -32.35
C ASP A 375 10.43 28.09 -30.94
N GLY A 376 11.05 27.45 -29.93
CA GLY A 376 10.60 27.49 -28.54
C GLY A 376 9.31 26.73 -28.25
N VAL A 377 8.75 25.99 -29.22
CA VAL A 377 7.49 25.24 -29.05
C VAL A 377 7.79 23.82 -28.54
N GLU A 378 7.14 23.41 -27.44
CA GLU A 378 7.29 22.05 -26.93
C GLU A 378 6.64 21.03 -27.86
N ARG A 379 7.39 19.96 -28.13
CA ARG A 379 6.99 18.84 -28.97
C ARG A 379 7.63 17.55 -28.49
N GLY A 380 7.07 16.42 -28.87
CA GLY A 380 7.74 15.14 -28.64
C GLY A 380 6.82 13.93 -28.73
N LEU A 381 7.06 12.96 -27.85
CA LEU A 381 6.36 11.68 -27.85
C LEU A 381 5.59 11.46 -26.55
N LEU A 382 4.29 11.19 -26.68
CA LEU A 382 3.49 10.52 -25.67
C LEU A 382 3.83 9.03 -25.75
N PHE A 383 4.80 8.60 -24.96
CA PHE A 383 5.25 7.21 -24.93
C PHE A 383 4.29 6.36 -24.10
N LEU A 384 3.70 5.36 -24.74
CA LEU A 384 2.90 4.34 -24.07
C LEU A 384 3.49 2.96 -24.34
N CYS A 385 3.59 2.12 -23.32
CA CYS A 385 3.85 0.70 -23.53
C CYS A 385 3.06 -0.20 -22.59
N VAL A 386 2.67 -1.36 -23.13
CA VAL A 386 1.90 -2.40 -22.44
C VAL A 386 2.82 -3.55 -22.05
N ASN A 387 2.69 -4.06 -20.82
CA ASN A 387 3.54 -5.11 -20.26
C ASN A 387 2.83 -5.84 -19.11
N ALA A 388 3.09 -7.14 -18.95
CA ALA A 388 2.57 -7.90 -17.82
C ALA A 388 3.44 -7.74 -16.55
N ASP A 389 4.72 -7.37 -16.71
CA ASP A 389 5.70 -7.25 -15.63
C ASP A 389 6.56 -5.98 -15.82
N ILE A 390 6.20 -4.91 -15.10
CA ILE A 390 6.89 -3.60 -15.19
C ILE A 390 8.39 -3.74 -14.88
N SER A 391 8.72 -4.48 -13.83
CA SER A 391 10.10 -4.67 -13.35
C SER A 391 10.94 -5.38 -14.40
N ARG A 392 10.44 -6.49 -14.94
CA ARG A 392 11.16 -7.31 -15.91
C ARG A 392 11.19 -6.70 -17.30
N GLN A 393 10.24 -5.85 -17.67
CA GLN A 393 10.13 -5.31 -19.01
C GLN A 393 10.57 -3.84 -19.05
N PHE A 394 9.67 -2.89 -18.73
CA PHE A 394 9.95 -1.47 -18.92
C PHE A 394 11.13 -0.98 -18.05
N GLU A 395 11.10 -1.24 -16.74
CA GLU A 395 12.15 -0.79 -15.84
C GLU A 395 13.49 -1.47 -16.15
N PHE A 396 13.49 -2.77 -16.47
CA PHE A 396 14.70 -3.48 -16.86
C PHE A 396 15.33 -2.92 -18.14
N VAL A 397 14.53 -2.71 -19.20
CA VAL A 397 15.04 -2.14 -20.47
C VAL A 397 15.64 -0.76 -20.20
N GLN A 398 14.94 0.09 -19.46
CA GLN A 398 15.41 1.42 -19.12
C GLN A 398 16.69 1.37 -18.27
N GLN A 399 16.70 0.62 -17.18
CA GLN A 399 17.81 0.59 -16.24
C GLN A 399 19.03 -0.15 -16.78
N THR A 400 18.82 -1.38 -17.28
CA THR A 400 19.90 -2.33 -17.57
C THR A 400 20.47 -2.18 -18.96
N TRP A 401 19.68 -1.70 -19.94
CA TRP A 401 20.13 -1.56 -21.33
C TRP A 401 20.31 -0.10 -21.74
N VAL A 402 19.33 0.74 -21.46
CA VAL A 402 19.36 2.16 -21.88
C VAL A 402 20.32 2.97 -21.00
N ASN A 403 20.20 2.86 -19.68
CA ASN A 403 20.96 3.67 -18.72
C ASN A 403 22.36 3.11 -18.40
N ASN A 404 22.66 1.88 -18.81
CA ASN A 404 23.93 1.24 -18.51
C ASN A 404 25.05 1.77 -19.41
N ALA A 405 25.97 2.54 -18.81
CA ALA A 405 27.13 3.13 -19.46
C ALA A 405 28.14 2.09 -20.01
N ASN A 406 28.05 0.84 -19.53
CA ASN A 406 28.95 -0.25 -19.89
C ASN A 406 28.26 -1.38 -20.66
N PHE A 407 27.10 -1.09 -21.27
CA PHE A 407 26.35 -2.08 -22.05
C PHE A 407 27.21 -2.64 -23.20
N ALA A 408 27.20 -3.97 -23.37
CA ALA A 408 27.93 -4.68 -24.43
C ALA A 408 29.43 -4.32 -24.54
N GLY A 409 30.10 -4.05 -23.41
CA GLY A 409 31.53 -3.73 -23.39
C GLY A 409 31.89 -2.28 -23.74
N LEU A 410 30.89 -1.41 -23.88
CA LEU A 410 31.11 0.03 -23.99
C LEU A 410 31.60 0.62 -22.66
N HIS A 411 31.99 1.90 -22.69
CA HIS A 411 32.39 2.62 -21.48
C HIS A 411 32.00 4.09 -21.60
N ALA A 412 31.30 4.61 -20.59
CA ALA A 412 30.75 5.97 -20.56
C ALA A 412 29.67 6.26 -21.63
N ASP A 413 29.14 5.20 -22.27
CA ASP A 413 28.14 5.31 -23.33
C ASP A 413 26.78 4.86 -22.80
N THR A 414 25.84 5.78 -22.69
CA THR A 414 24.42 5.45 -22.49
C THR A 414 23.67 5.52 -23.82
N ASP A 415 22.39 5.15 -23.83
CA ASP A 415 21.56 5.33 -25.02
C ASP A 415 21.61 6.80 -25.52
N PRO A 416 21.83 7.01 -26.82
CA PRO A 416 22.10 8.32 -27.37
C PRO A 416 20.86 9.24 -27.46
N LEU A 417 19.65 8.69 -27.28
CA LEU A 417 18.41 9.46 -27.36
C LEU A 417 17.79 9.66 -25.98
N ILE A 418 17.57 8.57 -25.24
CA ILE A 418 16.77 8.55 -24.00
C ILE A 418 17.57 8.16 -22.75
N GLY A 419 18.89 7.95 -22.90
CA GLY A 419 19.77 7.71 -21.76
C GLY A 419 19.94 8.96 -20.90
N PRO A 420 20.21 8.82 -19.59
CA PRO A 420 20.52 9.95 -18.73
C PRO A 420 21.84 10.61 -19.17
N ARG A 421 21.96 11.91 -18.90
CA ARG A 421 23.19 12.69 -19.12
C ARG A 421 23.80 13.13 -17.78
N GLY A 422 25.02 13.67 -17.85
CA GLY A 422 25.82 14.03 -16.68
C GLY A 422 26.69 12.88 -16.14
N ALA A 423 27.51 13.19 -15.13
CA ALA A 423 28.41 12.24 -14.45
C ALA A 423 29.31 11.40 -15.40
N GLY A 424 29.81 12.02 -16.46
CA GLY A 424 30.72 11.37 -17.43
C GLY A 424 30.04 10.42 -18.41
N ARG A 425 28.72 10.53 -18.64
CA ARG A 425 27.93 9.65 -19.54
C ARG A 425 27.59 10.31 -20.88
N GLU A 426 28.50 11.13 -21.39
CA GLU A 426 28.26 12.05 -22.51
C GLU A 426 29.01 11.61 -23.77
N THR A 427 29.17 10.29 -23.95
CA THR A 427 29.89 9.71 -25.08
C THR A 427 28.98 8.82 -25.93
N PHE A 428 29.15 8.91 -27.25
CA PHE A 428 28.59 7.94 -28.21
C PHE A 428 29.72 7.38 -29.08
N THR A 429 29.90 6.06 -29.02
CA THR A 429 30.96 5.35 -29.72
C THR A 429 30.42 4.68 -30.99
N VAL A 430 31.05 4.99 -32.11
CA VAL A 430 30.84 4.33 -33.40
C VAL A 430 32.03 3.39 -33.64
N PRO A 431 31.82 2.05 -33.61
CA PRO A 431 32.85 1.09 -33.98
C PRO A 431 33.34 1.31 -35.42
N ASP A 432 34.65 1.17 -35.63
CA ASP A 432 35.30 1.28 -36.94
C ASP A 432 36.66 0.56 -36.88
N ALA A 433 37.21 0.20 -38.04
CA ALA A 433 38.47 -0.53 -38.17
C ALA A 433 39.54 0.32 -38.89
N PRO A 434 40.74 0.51 -38.32
CA PRO A 434 41.26 -0.14 -37.11
C PRO A 434 40.85 0.55 -35.79
N LEU A 435 40.33 1.78 -35.83
CA LEU A 435 40.05 2.58 -34.63
C LEU A 435 38.61 3.08 -34.61
N ARG A 436 37.90 2.79 -33.51
CA ARG A 436 36.58 3.35 -33.21
C ARG A 436 36.61 4.89 -33.13
N ARG A 437 35.49 5.52 -33.49
CA ARG A 437 35.26 6.96 -33.28
C ARG A 437 34.42 7.19 -32.03
N ARG A 438 34.79 8.15 -31.19
CA ARG A 438 34.03 8.53 -29.99
C ARG A 438 33.60 9.99 -30.12
N HIS A 439 32.29 10.22 -30.06
CA HIS A 439 31.70 11.56 -30.03
C HIS A 439 31.45 11.93 -28.58
N HIS A 440 32.02 13.06 -28.14
CA HIS A 440 31.95 13.53 -26.75
C HIS A 440 31.02 14.74 -26.62
N GLY A 441 30.62 15.05 -25.39
CA GLY A 441 29.72 16.17 -25.12
C GLY A 441 28.31 15.94 -25.65
N LEU A 442 27.85 14.69 -25.62
CA LEU A 442 26.50 14.30 -26.05
C LEU A 442 25.44 14.91 -25.10
N PRO A 443 24.57 15.83 -25.55
CA PRO A 443 23.59 16.47 -24.70
C PRO A 443 22.35 15.60 -24.50
N ARG A 444 21.39 16.11 -23.71
CA ARG A 444 20.10 15.46 -23.46
C ARG A 444 19.07 15.94 -24.48
N PHE A 445 18.76 15.11 -25.47
CA PHE A 445 17.76 15.45 -26.48
C PHE A 445 16.32 15.16 -26.04
N VAL A 446 16.13 14.23 -25.10
CA VAL A 446 14.82 13.83 -24.61
C VAL A 446 14.69 14.11 -23.12
N ARG A 447 13.65 14.84 -22.73
CA ARG A 447 13.34 15.16 -21.33
C ARG A 447 12.00 14.58 -20.94
N VAL A 448 11.88 14.16 -19.69
CA VAL A 448 10.64 13.60 -19.15
C VAL A 448 9.85 14.73 -18.52
N ARG A 449 8.63 14.93 -19.00
CA ARG A 449 7.72 16.01 -18.56
C ARG A 449 6.56 15.51 -17.72
N GLY A 450 6.36 14.21 -17.64
CA GLY A 450 5.33 13.61 -16.81
C GLY A 450 5.24 12.11 -17.04
N GLY A 451 4.64 11.40 -16.09
CA GLY A 451 4.45 9.97 -16.24
C GLY A 451 3.73 9.31 -15.07
N ALA A 452 3.15 8.16 -15.35
CA ALA A 452 2.52 7.30 -14.35
C ALA A 452 2.48 5.84 -14.81
N TYR A 453 2.33 4.93 -13.85
CA TYR A 453 1.97 3.54 -14.10
C TYR A 453 0.48 3.35 -13.90
N PHE A 454 -0.13 2.64 -14.84
CA PHE A 454 -1.55 2.30 -14.82
C PHE A 454 -1.74 0.78 -14.93
N PHE A 455 -2.84 0.29 -14.37
CA PHE A 455 -3.40 -1.01 -14.63
C PHE A 455 -4.54 -0.85 -15.62
N LEU A 456 -4.46 -1.56 -16.74
CA LEU A 456 -5.46 -1.62 -17.80
C LEU A 456 -6.30 -2.90 -17.59
N PRO A 457 -7.44 -2.84 -16.88
CA PRO A 457 -8.26 -4.03 -16.58
C PRO A 457 -8.98 -4.60 -17.80
N GLY A 458 -9.36 -5.89 -17.73
CA GLY A 458 -10.37 -6.45 -18.62
C GLY A 458 -11.78 -5.90 -18.33
N ARG A 459 -12.76 -6.15 -19.20
CA ARG A 459 -14.15 -5.66 -19.01
C ARG A 459 -14.84 -6.26 -17.80
N ARG A 460 -14.63 -7.54 -17.49
CA ARG A 460 -15.12 -8.17 -16.26
C ARG A 460 -14.54 -7.51 -15.02
N ALA A 461 -13.25 -7.20 -15.05
CA ALA A 461 -12.61 -6.44 -13.99
C ALA A 461 -13.18 -5.02 -13.87
N LEU A 462 -13.48 -4.31 -14.97
CA LEU A 462 -14.17 -3.02 -14.90
C LEU A 462 -15.54 -3.11 -14.23
N ARG A 463 -16.33 -4.15 -14.55
CA ARG A 463 -17.63 -4.39 -13.89
C ARG A 463 -17.45 -4.64 -12.40
N TYR A 464 -16.46 -5.45 -12.03
CA TYR A 464 -16.11 -5.69 -10.63
C TYR A 464 -15.72 -4.39 -9.90
N LEU A 465 -14.90 -3.55 -10.53
CA LEU A 465 -14.49 -2.25 -9.96
C LEU A 465 -15.66 -1.27 -9.81
N ALA A 466 -16.76 -1.48 -10.52
CA ALA A 466 -17.98 -0.68 -10.41
C ALA A 466 -18.89 -1.14 -9.26
N GLU A 467 -18.71 -2.36 -8.76
CA GLU A 467 -19.51 -2.83 -7.63
C GLU A 467 -19.05 -2.13 -6.34
N PRO A 468 -19.98 -1.70 -5.47
CA PRO A 468 -19.59 -1.30 -4.14
C PRO A 468 -18.88 -2.46 -3.45
N PRO A 469 -17.92 -2.19 -2.55
CA PRO A 469 -17.33 -3.25 -1.73
C PRO A 469 -18.48 -4.05 -1.09
N PRO A 470 -18.47 -5.39 -1.16
CA PRO A 470 -19.61 -6.17 -0.70
C PRO A 470 -19.93 -5.83 0.76
N GLY A 471 -21.16 -5.38 1.00
CA GLY A 471 -21.72 -5.31 2.34
C GLY A 471 -21.86 -6.74 2.85
N LEU A 472 -21.07 -7.13 3.85
CA LEU A 472 -21.04 -8.49 4.40
C LEU A 472 -22.26 -8.78 5.30
N THR A 473 -23.43 -8.27 4.93
CA THR A 473 -24.64 -8.25 5.76
C THR A 473 -25.63 -9.38 5.49
N THR A 474 -25.36 -10.32 4.58
CA THR A 474 -26.27 -11.47 4.36
C THR A 474 -25.93 -12.63 5.28
N PRO A 475 -26.80 -12.99 6.26
CA PRO A 475 -26.53 -14.07 7.19
C PRO A 475 -26.85 -15.41 6.53
N ALA A 476 -25.81 -16.09 6.02
CA ALA A 476 -25.86 -17.54 5.87
C ALA A 476 -25.23 -18.15 7.14
N SER A 477 -25.94 -19.08 7.77
CA SER A 477 -25.58 -19.73 9.05
C SER A 477 -24.07 -19.94 9.22
N ALA A 478 -23.52 -19.37 10.29
CA ALA A 478 -22.10 -19.45 10.63
C ALA A 478 -21.58 -20.89 10.58
N PRO A 479 -20.56 -21.22 9.76
CA PRO A 479 -19.92 -22.51 9.85
C PRO A 479 -19.05 -22.60 11.10
N ALA A 480 -19.13 -23.75 11.77
CA ALA A 480 -18.26 -24.11 12.88
C ALA A 480 -16.80 -24.29 12.41
N ALA A 481 -15.87 -23.63 13.13
CA ALA A 481 -14.42 -23.76 13.12
C ALA A 481 -13.66 -23.47 11.79
N PRO A 482 -12.61 -22.61 11.79
CA PRO A 482 -11.78 -22.42 10.61
C PRO A 482 -10.79 -23.58 10.42
N ALA A 483 -10.74 -24.12 9.19
CA ALA A 483 -9.63 -24.91 8.69
C ALA A 483 -8.31 -24.10 8.73
N THR A 484 -7.28 -24.61 9.41
CA THR A 484 -5.94 -24.02 9.44
C THR A 484 -5.29 -24.01 8.06
N LEU A 485 -4.62 -22.91 7.69
CA LEU A 485 -3.86 -22.74 6.44
C LEU A 485 -2.53 -23.53 6.40
N LEU A 486 -2.27 -24.39 7.39
CA LEU A 486 -1.07 -25.22 7.43
C LEU A 486 -1.41 -26.63 6.94
N PRO A 487 -0.52 -27.28 6.17
CA PRO A 487 -0.71 -28.66 5.74
C PRO A 487 -0.99 -29.55 6.94
N ASP A 488 -1.90 -30.51 6.78
CA ASP A 488 -2.41 -31.30 7.90
C ASP A 488 -1.43 -32.44 8.26
N THR A 489 -0.25 -32.06 8.76
CA THR A 489 0.83 -32.98 9.15
C THR A 489 0.60 -33.55 10.54
N TRP A 490 1.16 -34.74 10.81
CA TRP A 490 1.01 -35.44 12.08
C TRP A 490 1.47 -34.61 13.30
N TRP A 491 2.57 -33.85 13.16
CA TRP A 491 3.12 -33.03 14.24
C TRP A 491 2.26 -31.79 14.56
N LEU A 492 1.60 -31.20 13.56
CA LEU A 492 0.65 -30.10 13.76
C LEU A 492 -0.63 -30.57 14.47
N ARG A 493 -1.07 -31.81 14.20
CA ARG A 493 -2.21 -32.42 14.91
C ARG A 493 -1.88 -32.68 16.38
N ALA A 494 -0.71 -33.26 16.65
CA ALA A 494 -0.22 -33.50 18.01
C ALA A 494 -0.05 -32.18 18.79
N GLY A 495 0.59 -31.17 18.17
CA GLY A 495 0.78 -29.84 18.77
C GLY A 495 -0.55 -29.15 19.10
N ARG A 496 -1.55 -29.26 18.23
CA ARG A 496 -2.90 -28.71 18.49
C ARG A 496 -3.62 -29.45 19.61
N LEU A 497 -3.48 -30.77 19.72
CA LEU A 497 -4.07 -31.54 20.82
C LEU A 497 -3.45 -31.13 22.17
N PHE A 498 -2.13 -31.04 22.23
CA PHE A 498 -1.40 -30.57 23.41
C PHE A 498 -1.84 -29.15 23.81
N ASN A 499 -1.93 -28.22 22.84
CA ASN A 499 -2.41 -26.86 23.09
C ASN A 499 -3.83 -26.85 23.69
N ARG A 500 -4.75 -27.68 23.17
CA ARG A 500 -6.11 -27.81 23.72
C ARG A 500 -6.11 -28.32 25.16
N ALA A 501 -5.29 -29.32 25.48
CA ALA A 501 -5.19 -29.87 26.83
C ALA A 501 -4.69 -28.81 27.83
N VAL A 502 -3.64 -28.06 27.48
CA VAL A 502 -3.13 -26.97 28.32
C VAL A 502 -4.17 -25.86 28.49
N GLN A 503 -4.87 -25.46 27.41
CA GLN A 503 -5.93 -24.46 27.49
C GLN A 503 -7.09 -24.91 28.39
N GLN A 504 -7.50 -26.18 28.33
CA GLN A 504 -8.51 -26.73 29.23
C GLN A 504 -8.05 -26.69 30.69
N GLY A 505 -6.78 -27.01 30.96
CA GLY A 505 -6.19 -26.88 32.30
C GLY A 505 -6.23 -25.44 32.83
N ILE A 506 -5.94 -24.45 31.98
CA ILE A 506 -6.05 -23.02 32.34
C ILE A 506 -7.51 -22.63 32.62
N VAL A 507 -8.46 -23.09 31.81
CA VAL A 507 -9.89 -22.82 32.04
C VAL A 507 -10.37 -23.46 33.35
N LEU A 508 -9.90 -24.66 33.67
CA LEU A 508 -10.22 -25.34 34.91
C LEU A 508 -9.62 -24.62 36.13
N SER A 509 -8.37 -24.15 36.04
CA SER A 509 -7.73 -23.42 37.13
C SER A 509 -8.44 -22.11 37.47
N ARG A 510 -9.08 -21.47 36.48
CA ARG A 510 -9.93 -20.28 36.68
C ARG A 510 -11.20 -20.53 37.48
N ARG A 511 -11.59 -21.79 37.70
CA ARG A 511 -12.70 -22.17 38.61
C ARG A 511 -12.26 -22.27 40.07
N CYS A 512 -10.95 -22.35 40.33
CA CYS A 512 -10.36 -22.47 41.67
C CYS A 512 -9.86 -21.10 42.19
N THR A 513 -10.70 -20.06 42.10
CA THR A 513 -10.29 -18.67 42.37
C THR A 513 -9.82 -18.42 43.80
N THR A 514 -10.38 -19.09 44.80
CA THR A 514 -9.96 -18.97 46.20
C THR A 514 -8.51 -19.41 46.41
N LEU A 515 -8.16 -20.60 45.89
CA LEU A 515 -6.78 -21.13 45.95
C LEU A 515 -5.82 -20.23 45.17
N ARG A 516 -6.22 -19.82 43.96
CA ARG A 516 -5.41 -18.93 43.11
C ARG A 516 -5.14 -17.59 43.79
N ASN A 517 -6.16 -16.95 44.36
CA ASN A 517 -6.02 -15.68 45.07
C ASN A 517 -5.16 -15.81 46.32
N GLY A 518 -5.24 -16.95 47.03
CA GLY A 518 -4.36 -17.25 48.16
C GLY A 518 -2.89 -17.36 47.74
N LEU A 519 -2.62 -18.10 46.65
CA LEU A 519 -1.27 -18.23 46.09
C LEU A 519 -0.71 -16.89 45.60
N ASP A 520 -1.53 -16.09 44.92
CA ASP A 520 -1.11 -14.78 44.40
C ASP A 520 -0.67 -13.83 45.53
N ARG A 521 -1.35 -13.84 46.68
CA ARG A 521 -0.95 -13.03 47.85
C ARG A 521 0.46 -13.35 48.35
N LEU A 522 0.90 -14.58 48.21
CA LEU A 522 2.20 -15.04 48.69
C LEU A 522 3.29 -14.92 47.61
N VAL A 523 2.97 -15.28 46.36
CA VAL A 523 3.97 -15.53 45.32
C VAL A 523 4.03 -14.43 44.27
N GLN A 524 2.92 -13.73 43.98
CA GLN A 524 2.85 -12.86 42.81
C GLN A 524 3.88 -11.72 42.85
N LYS A 525 3.93 -10.98 43.95
CA LYS A 525 4.87 -9.86 44.11
C LYS A 525 6.33 -10.33 44.18
N PRO A 526 6.72 -11.27 45.07
CA PRO A 526 8.11 -11.75 45.13
C PRO A 526 8.61 -12.34 43.81
N ALA A 527 7.79 -13.14 43.12
CA ALA A 527 8.15 -13.73 41.84
C ALA A 527 8.28 -12.66 40.73
N THR A 528 7.39 -11.67 40.71
CA THR A 528 7.49 -10.54 39.77
C THR A 528 8.77 -9.76 40.00
N GLU A 529 9.08 -9.41 41.26
CA GLU A 529 10.29 -8.65 41.62
C GLU A 529 11.56 -9.41 41.25
N ALA A 530 11.64 -10.71 41.56
CA ALA A 530 12.78 -11.55 41.21
C ALA A 530 12.99 -11.66 39.69
N LEU A 531 11.90 -11.88 38.94
CA LEU A 531 11.95 -12.00 37.48
C LEU A 531 12.35 -10.68 36.82
N GLN A 532 11.76 -9.57 37.25
CA GLN A 532 12.10 -8.24 36.74
C GLN A 532 13.52 -7.80 37.12
N ALA A 533 14.00 -8.15 38.32
CA ALA A 533 15.38 -7.92 38.72
C ALA A 533 16.36 -8.70 37.84
N MET A 534 16.05 -9.96 37.49
CA MET A 534 16.85 -10.74 36.54
C MET A 534 16.87 -10.10 35.15
N ILE A 535 15.72 -9.62 34.65
CA ILE A 535 15.63 -8.95 33.35
C ILE A 535 16.49 -7.68 33.35
N ARG A 536 16.31 -6.78 34.32
CA ARG A 536 17.09 -5.53 34.45
C ARG A 536 18.59 -5.79 34.59
N ARG A 537 19.01 -6.73 35.45
CA ARG A 537 20.43 -7.11 35.59
C ARG A 537 21.04 -7.61 34.28
N ARG A 538 20.29 -8.39 33.50
CA ARG A 538 20.74 -8.85 32.18
C ARG A 538 20.91 -7.67 31.22
N ARG A 539 19.94 -6.75 31.18
CA ARG A 539 19.99 -5.56 30.30
C ARG A 539 21.19 -4.68 30.64
N GLN A 540 21.41 -4.40 31.93
CA GLN A 540 22.57 -3.65 32.42
C GLN A 540 23.90 -4.34 32.07
N ARG A 541 24.02 -5.65 32.34
CA ARG A 541 25.24 -6.42 32.03
C ARG A 541 25.60 -6.41 30.55
N LEU A 542 24.59 -6.42 29.67
CA LEU A 542 24.78 -6.46 28.21
C LEU A 542 24.79 -5.07 27.56
N GLY A 543 24.62 -3.99 28.33
CA GLY A 543 24.56 -2.62 27.79
C GLY A 543 23.42 -2.41 26.79
N ILE A 544 22.29 -3.13 26.95
CA ILE A 544 21.17 -3.03 26.01
C ILE A 544 20.55 -1.65 26.13
N ASP A 545 20.58 -0.90 25.01
CA ASP A 545 20.09 0.47 24.89
C ASP A 545 20.84 1.50 25.76
N ALA A 546 22.07 1.18 26.18
CA ALA A 546 22.90 2.09 26.97
C ALA A 546 23.42 3.31 26.19
N ASP A 547 23.30 3.28 24.86
CA ASP A 547 23.66 4.36 23.95
C ASP A 547 22.49 5.32 23.66
N LEU A 548 21.28 5.00 24.10
CA LEU A 548 20.09 5.83 23.88
C LEU A 548 19.93 6.87 25.01
N ALA A 549 19.40 8.05 24.68
CA ALA A 549 18.94 9.04 25.64
C ALA A 549 17.51 8.74 26.15
N ILE A 550 17.08 9.51 27.16
CA ILE A 550 15.68 9.49 27.62
C ILE A 550 14.76 9.90 26.46
N ALA A 551 13.63 9.20 26.32
CA ALA A 551 12.67 9.35 25.23
C ALA A 551 13.21 9.03 23.82
N GLU A 552 14.44 8.52 23.67
CA GLU A 552 15.01 8.17 22.38
C GLU A 552 14.54 6.77 21.93
N GLU A 553 14.06 6.69 20.69
CA GLU A 553 13.57 5.46 20.07
C GLU A 553 14.63 4.81 19.18
N ARG A 554 14.52 3.49 19.03
CA ARG A 554 15.32 2.74 18.06
C ARG A 554 14.40 2.00 17.11
N ILE A 555 14.48 2.34 15.83
CA ILE A 555 13.74 1.65 14.78
C ILE A 555 14.39 0.29 14.52
N LEU A 556 13.60 -0.78 14.65
CA LEU A 556 14.11 -2.13 14.45
C LEU A 556 14.14 -2.50 12.94
N PRO A 557 15.09 -3.32 12.46
CA PRO A 557 15.19 -3.69 11.04
C PRO A 557 13.94 -4.41 10.51
N GLU A 558 13.36 -3.98 9.39
CA GLU A 558 12.11 -4.56 8.85
C GLU A 558 10.86 -4.39 9.74
N GLU A 559 10.90 -3.54 10.76
CA GLU A 559 9.75 -3.30 11.66
C GLU A 559 8.44 -2.99 10.91
N ALA A 560 8.50 -2.14 9.87
CA ALA A 560 7.34 -1.81 9.05
C ALA A 560 6.79 -3.02 8.29
N GLU A 561 7.66 -3.90 7.78
CA GLU A 561 7.26 -5.11 7.08
C GLU A 561 6.61 -6.12 8.03
N VAL A 562 7.14 -6.24 9.26
CA VAL A 562 6.58 -7.11 10.29
C VAL A 562 5.21 -6.60 10.76
N THR A 563 5.10 -5.30 10.99
CA THR A 563 3.83 -4.62 11.31
C THR A 563 2.79 -4.90 10.23
N ARG A 564 3.13 -4.65 8.96
CA ARG A 564 2.26 -4.93 7.81
C ARG A 564 1.79 -6.39 7.78
N ARG A 565 2.67 -7.36 8.05
CA ARG A 565 2.30 -8.79 8.12
C ARG A 565 1.33 -9.10 9.26
N ILE A 566 1.48 -8.45 10.43
CA ILE A 566 0.53 -8.58 11.54
C ILE A 566 -0.82 -8.00 11.11
N THR A 567 -0.84 -6.78 10.59
CA THR A 567 -2.03 -6.09 10.09
C THR A 567 -2.79 -6.94 9.07
N GLU A 568 -2.07 -7.53 8.11
CA GLU A 568 -2.64 -8.42 7.09
C GLU A 568 -3.29 -9.66 7.68
N ARG A 569 -2.60 -10.34 8.62
CA ARG A 569 -3.13 -11.55 9.25
C ARG A 569 -4.36 -11.25 10.09
N MET A 570 -4.35 -10.17 10.85
CA MET A 570 -5.49 -9.75 11.67
C MET A 570 -6.68 -9.33 10.80
N SER A 571 -6.45 -8.61 9.71
CA SER A 571 -7.50 -8.23 8.75
C SER A 571 -8.09 -9.45 8.04
N ALA A 572 -7.25 -10.38 7.60
CA ALA A 572 -7.70 -11.64 7.01
C ALA A 572 -8.49 -12.49 8.02
N PHE A 573 -8.09 -12.50 9.29
CA PHE A 573 -8.84 -13.15 10.35
C PHE A 573 -10.24 -12.55 10.52
N LEU A 574 -10.37 -11.21 10.52
CA LEU A 574 -11.68 -10.54 10.62
C LEU A 574 -12.59 -10.92 9.45
N LEU A 575 -12.11 -10.74 8.21
CA LEU A 575 -12.85 -11.05 6.99
C LEU A 575 -13.29 -12.51 6.92
N ARG A 576 -12.45 -13.43 7.41
CA ARG A 576 -12.76 -14.86 7.43
C ARG A 576 -13.75 -15.23 8.54
N THR A 577 -13.56 -14.69 9.74
CA THR A 577 -14.31 -15.09 10.94
C THR A 577 -15.70 -14.49 10.96
N TYR A 578 -15.81 -13.22 10.57
CA TYR A 578 -17.07 -12.46 10.61
C TYR A 578 -17.70 -12.33 9.22
N ARG A 579 -17.46 -13.29 8.32
CA ARG A 579 -18.05 -13.35 6.98
C ARG A 579 -19.59 -13.26 7.01
N HIS A 580 -20.21 -13.73 8.09
CA HIS A 580 -21.67 -13.86 8.22
C HIS A 580 -22.21 -13.36 9.57
N GLY A 581 -21.68 -12.24 10.08
CA GLY A 581 -22.16 -11.67 11.33
C GLY A 581 -21.53 -10.33 11.65
N THR A 582 -21.88 -9.77 12.80
CA THR A 582 -21.29 -8.54 13.29
C THR A 582 -19.84 -8.79 13.69
N ALA A 583 -18.92 -8.13 12.99
CA ALA A 583 -17.51 -8.11 13.31
C ALA A 583 -17.25 -7.38 14.63
N GLU A 584 -16.53 -8.07 15.50
CA GLU A 584 -15.95 -7.53 16.72
C GLU A 584 -14.49 -7.11 16.48
N ARG A 585 -13.85 -6.55 17.51
CA ARG A 585 -12.44 -6.14 17.39
C ARG A 585 -11.50 -7.35 17.29
N ALA A 586 -10.48 -7.26 16.44
CA ALA A 586 -9.51 -8.35 16.23
C ALA A 586 -8.68 -8.69 17.49
N GLY A 587 -8.39 -7.69 18.31
CA GLY A 587 -7.84 -7.83 19.65
C GLY A 587 -8.74 -7.11 20.65
N ASN A 588 -8.67 -7.49 21.94
CA ASN A 588 -9.60 -7.02 22.96
C ASN A 588 -11.07 -7.15 22.50
N THR A 589 -11.41 -8.35 22.05
CA THR A 589 -12.55 -8.65 21.17
C THR A 589 -13.89 -8.40 21.83
N LYS A 590 -14.18 -9.07 22.96
CA LYS A 590 -15.48 -8.96 23.62
C LYS A 590 -15.59 -7.60 24.30
N THR A 591 -16.60 -6.80 23.96
CA THR A 591 -16.91 -5.57 24.70
C THR A 591 -17.78 -5.90 25.91
N TYR A 592 -17.32 -5.56 27.11
CA TYR A 592 -18.15 -5.69 28.33
C TYR A 592 -19.10 -4.51 28.47
N GLY A 593 -18.63 -3.31 28.15
CA GLY A 593 -19.44 -2.10 28.13
C GLY A 593 -18.69 -0.91 27.55
N LEU A 594 -19.43 0.00 26.93
CA LEU A 594 -18.98 1.36 26.60
C LEU A 594 -19.73 2.32 27.53
N LEU A 595 -18.99 3.09 28.31
CA LEU A 595 -19.50 3.94 29.37
C LEU A 595 -19.14 5.40 29.08
N GLU A 596 -20.06 6.30 29.40
CA GLU A 596 -19.81 7.73 29.45
C GLU A 596 -19.06 8.08 30.74
N ALA A 597 -18.11 9.02 30.69
CA ALA A 597 -17.28 9.37 31.83
C ALA A 597 -16.81 10.84 31.78
N GLU A 598 -16.34 11.34 32.93
CA GLU A 598 -15.64 12.62 33.05
C GLU A 598 -14.16 12.35 33.35
N PHE A 599 -13.27 12.93 32.56
CA PHE A 599 -11.82 12.90 32.76
C PHE A 599 -11.36 14.26 33.29
N GLU A 600 -10.94 14.31 34.56
CA GLU A 600 -10.50 15.52 35.24
C GLU A 600 -8.97 15.51 35.39
N VAL A 601 -8.30 16.45 34.72
CA VAL A 601 -6.87 16.74 34.89
C VAL A 601 -6.67 17.50 36.20
N LEU A 602 -5.78 16.99 37.06
CA LEU A 602 -5.50 17.58 38.37
C LEU A 602 -4.64 18.86 38.24
N ALA A 603 -4.55 19.63 39.32
CA ALA A 603 -3.58 20.71 39.41
C ALA A 603 -2.17 20.13 39.59
N LEU A 604 -1.35 20.19 38.53
CA LEU A 604 -0.03 19.55 38.51
C LEU A 604 1.12 20.52 38.79
N PRO A 605 2.26 20.04 39.32
CA PRO A 605 3.52 20.78 39.35
C PRO A 605 3.93 21.24 37.95
N GLN A 606 4.67 22.35 37.83
CA GLN A 606 5.08 22.91 36.53
C GLN A 606 5.78 21.87 35.64
N ALA A 607 6.60 21.00 36.23
CA ALA A 607 7.28 19.93 35.51
C ALA A 607 6.31 18.97 34.81
N LEU A 608 5.07 18.80 35.25
CA LEU A 608 4.12 17.84 34.67
C LEU A 608 3.07 18.48 33.75
N ARG A 609 3.21 19.77 33.44
CA ARG A 609 2.27 20.52 32.58
C ARG A 609 2.69 20.46 31.12
N CYS A 610 2.12 19.54 30.34
CA CYS A 610 2.29 19.45 28.88
C CYS A 610 1.09 18.77 28.19
N GLY A 611 0.84 19.10 26.91
CA GLY A 611 -0.30 18.61 26.13
C GLY A 611 -1.63 18.66 26.90
N LEU A 612 -2.34 17.52 26.97
CA LEU A 612 -3.59 17.36 27.74
C LEU A 612 -3.47 17.80 29.21
N PHE A 613 -2.28 17.67 29.82
CA PHE A 613 -2.03 17.98 31.22
C PHE A 613 -1.52 19.41 31.45
N ALA A 614 -1.50 20.26 30.42
CA ALA A 614 -0.97 21.63 30.51
C ALA A 614 -1.73 22.51 31.53
N ALA A 615 -3.04 22.29 31.67
CA ALA A 615 -3.89 23.00 32.62
C ALA A 615 -4.91 22.05 33.27
N PRO A 616 -5.29 22.28 34.54
CA PRO A 616 -6.38 21.54 35.16
C PRO A 616 -7.68 21.80 34.39
N GLY A 617 -8.47 20.75 34.18
CA GLY A 617 -9.64 20.82 33.33
C GLY A 617 -10.44 19.54 33.34
N ARG A 618 -11.73 19.66 32.98
CA ARG A 618 -12.65 18.52 32.89
C ARG A 618 -13.05 18.30 31.46
N TYR A 619 -12.97 17.05 31.03
CA TYR A 619 -13.23 16.63 29.67
C TYR A 619 -14.26 15.51 29.68
N HIS A 620 -15.08 15.45 28.65
CA HIS A 620 -15.94 14.31 28.41
C HIS A 620 -15.11 13.14 27.87
N ALA A 621 -15.39 11.93 28.32
CA ALA A 621 -14.70 10.73 27.89
C ALA A 621 -15.63 9.53 27.65
N TRP A 622 -15.25 8.68 26.71
CA TRP A 622 -15.82 7.35 26.51
C TRP A 622 -14.88 6.28 27.05
N VAL A 623 -15.38 5.36 27.85
CA VAL A 623 -14.60 4.29 28.48
C VAL A 623 -15.11 2.94 28.03
N ARG A 624 -14.26 2.18 27.34
CA ARG A 624 -14.56 0.82 26.89
C ARG A 624 -13.83 -0.19 27.76
N PHE A 625 -14.58 -1.05 28.41
CA PHE A 625 -14.05 -2.26 29.05
C PHE A 625 -14.20 -3.44 28.10
N GLY A 626 -13.12 -4.21 27.91
CA GLY A 626 -13.11 -5.33 26.97
C GLY A 626 -12.30 -6.52 27.43
N GLY A 627 -12.65 -7.68 26.90
CA GLY A 627 -12.01 -8.96 27.16
C GLY A 627 -11.00 -9.34 26.08
N PRO A 628 -10.12 -10.30 26.36
CA PRO A 628 -9.08 -10.76 25.44
C PRO A 628 -9.66 -11.34 24.15
N GLY A 629 -8.88 -11.23 23.07
CA GLY A 629 -9.25 -11.72 21.74
C GLY A 629 -8.66 -13.10 21.40
N PRO A 630 -8.87 -13.58 20.15
CA PRO A 630 -9.51 -12.88 19.04
C PRO A 630 -11.00 -13.23 18.84
N ARG A 631 -11.65 -13.88 19.81
CA ARG A 631 -13.05 -14.34 19.72
C ARG A 631 -13.86 -13.94 20.94
N VAL A 632 -15.16 -13.76 20.74
CA VAL A 632 -16.13 -13.67 21.82
C VAL A 632 -16.35 -15.07 22.40
N THR A 633 -16.17 -15.21 23.71
CA THR A 633 -16.44 -16.45 24.46
C THR A 633 -17.14 -16.10 25.77
N PRO A 634 -17.75 -17.07 26.47
CA PRO A 634 -18.11 -16.92 27.88
C PRO A 634 -16.96 -16.34 28.69
N ASP A 635 -17.25 -15.41 29.59
CA ASP A 635 -16.23 -14.62 30.33
C ASP A 635 -15.24 -15.53 31.05
N ILE A 636 -15.74 -16.55 31.76
CA ILE A 636 -14.89 -17.48 32.53
C ILE A 636 -13.88 -18.25 31.66
N ARG A 637 -14.15 -18.40 30.36
CA ARG A 637 -13.23 -19.08 29.42
C ARG A 637 -12.12 -18.17 28.93
N ASN A 638 -12.31 -16.85 28.94
CA ASN A 638 -11.32 -15.91 28.42
C ASN A 638 -11.41 -14.54 29.10
N ASN A 639 -11.01 -14.47 30.36
CA ASN A 639 -10.98 -13.24 31.17
C ASN A 639 -9.63 -13.00 31.85
N GLY A 640 -8.55 -13.69 31.47
CA GLY A 640 -7.27 -13.59 32.20
C GLY A 640 -6.69 -12.17 32.21
N VAL A 641 -6.76 -11.49 31.07
CA VAL A 641 -6.27 -10.11 30.90
C VAL A 641 -7.39 -9.27 30.32
N LEU A 642 -7.90 -8.34 31.12
CA LEU A 642 -8.91 -7.38 30.69
C LEU A 642 -8.25 -6.17 30.04
N SER A 643 -9.04 -5.36 29.33
CA SER A 643 -8.59 -4.13 28.67
C SER A 643 -9.49 -2.95 29.00
N LEU A 644 -8.87 -1.77 29.01
CA LEU A 644 -9.50 -0.47 29.21
C LEU A 644 -9.06 0.43 28.04
N GLY A 645 -10.02 0.96 27.29
CA GLY A 645 -9.80 2.04 26.33
C GLY A 645 -10.53 3.29 26.81
N VAL A 646 -9.84 4.43 26.84
CA VAL A 646 -10.43 5.73 27.22
C VAL A 646 -10.25 6.67 26.04
N LYS A 647 -11.32 7.24 25.52
CA LYS A 647 -11.28 8.32 24.52
C LYS A 647 -11.70 9.61 25.19
N VAL A 648 -10.78 10.55 25.38
CA VAL A 648 -11.06 11.89 25.88
C VAL A 648 -11.39 12.78 24.70
N THR A 649 -12.46 13.57 24.80
CA THR A 649 -13.00 14.40 23.71
C THR A 649 -12.94 15.88 24.08
N GLY A 650 -12.78 16.74 23.07
CA GLY A 650 -12.67 18.19 23.27
C GLY A 650 -11.31 18.62 23.79
N VAL A 651 -10.28 17.85 23.46
CA VAL A 651 -8.88 18.16 23.76
C VAL A 651 -8.39 19.20 22.75
N PRO A 652 -7.90 20.38 23.18
CA PRO A 652 -7.40 21.38 22.24
C PRO A 652 -6.18 20.88 21.47
N GLY A 653 -6.16 21.10 20.15
CA GLY A 653 -5.07 20.72 19.25
C GLY A 653 -5.45 19.64 18.25
N GLU A 654 -4.59 19.45 17.25
CA GLU A 654 -4.69 18.39 16.24
C GLU A 654 -4.09 17.08 16.77
N THR A 655 -4.67 15.95 16.35
CA THR A 655 -4.11 14.63 16.70
C THR A 655 -3.09 14.18 15.65
N LEU A 656 -2.31 13.14 15.97
CA LEU A 656 -1.30 12.57 15.07
C LEU A 656 -1.87 11.69 13.94
N LEU A 657 -3.17 11.39 13.97
CA LEU A 657 -3.87 10.69 12.90
C LEU A 657 -4.94 11.61 12.30
N ASP A 658 -4.98 11.67 10.98
CA ASP A 658 -5.80 12.64 10.26
C ASP A 658 -7.29 12.24 10.18
N ASP A 659 -7.68 11.08 10.72
CA ASP A 659 -9.05 10.58 10.72
C ASP A 659 -9.91 11.10 11.89
N GLU A 660 -9.28 11.65 12.94
CA GLU A 660 -9.95 12.31 14.06
C GLU A 660 -9.17 13.55 14.55
N ALA A 661 -9.90 14.60 14.97
CA ALA A 661 -9.33 15.77 15.61
C ALA A 661 -9.90 15.97 17.02
N HIS A 662 -9.16 16.69 17.87
CA HIS A 662 -9.57 17.10 19.22
C HIS A 662 -9.88 15.95 20.21
N THR A 663 -9.18 14.83 20.06
CA THR A 663 -9.29 13.66 20.95
C THR A 663 -7.94 13.26 21.55
N GLN A 664 -7.97 12.59 22.70
CA GLN A 664 -6.81 11.91 23.30
C GLN A 664 -7.24 10.52 23.77
N ASP A 665 -6.69 9.50 23.12
CA ASP A 665 -6.98 8.11 23.43
C ASP A 665 -5.91 7.50 24.35
N PHE A 666 -6.38 6.74 25.34
CA PHE A 666 -5.57 5.90 26.21
C PHE A 666 -6.01 4.45 26.08
N SER A 667 -5.06 3.53 26.22
CA SER A 667 -5.30 2.10 26.11
C SER A 667 -4.40 1.36 27.09
N ALA A 668 -5.02 0.49 27.89
CA ALA A 668 -4.36 -0.20 28.96
C ALA A 668 -4.94 -1.61 29.16
N ILE A 669 -4.18 -2.49 29.81
CA ILE A 669 -4.57 -3.87 30.10
C ILE A 669 -4.34 -4.22 31.57
N SER A 670 -5.03 -5.24 32.08
CA SER A 670 -4.96 -5.62 33.50
C SER A 670 -3.67 -6.37 33.91
N ALA A 671 -2.70 -6.48 33.01
CA ALA A 671 -1.38 -7.04 33.26
C ALA A 671 -0.33 -5.93 33.14
N PRO A 672 0.75 -5.93 33.94
CA PRO A 672 1.73 -4.85 33.94
C PRO A 672 2.67 -4.84 32.73
N THR A 673 2.67 -5.91 31.93
CA THR A 673 3.49 -6.06 30.72
C THR A 673 2.67 -6.59 29.56
N PHE A 674 3.09 -6.29 28.33
CA PHE A 674 2.55 -6.95 27.15
C PHE A 674 2.86 -8.46 27.18
N THR A 675 2.09 -9.24 26.42
CA THR A 675 2.34 -10.68 26.23
C THR A 675 3.66 -10.94 25.49
N THR A 676 4.09 -10.01 24.64
CA THR A 676 5.29 -10.09 23.82
C THR A 676 6.16 -8.85 24.06
N PRO A 677 7.49 -8.99 24.18
CA PRO A 677 8.39 -7.87 24.46
C PRO A 677 8.41 -6.84 23.32
N ASP A 678 8.35 -7.28 22.07
CA ASP A 678 8.43 -6.43 20.88
C ASP A 678 7.51 -6.90 19.75
N VAL A 679 7.53 -6.17 18.64
CA VAL A 679 6.72 -6.43 17.44
C VAL A 679 7.08 -7.74 16.72
N TYR A 680 8.33 -8.20 16.77
CA TYR A 680 8.72 -9.47 16.14
C TYR A 680 8.12 -10.64 16.89
N GLU A 681 8.24 -10.62 18.21
CA GLU A 681 7.64 -11.63 19.06
C GLU A 681 6.11 -11.61 18.96
N ASN A 682 5.53 -10.42 18.80
CA ASN A 682 4.10 -10.31 18.46
C ASN A 682 3.76 -11.03 17.15
N ALA A 683 4.54 -10.83 16.09
CA ALA A 683 4.32 -11.50 14.81
C ALA A 683 4.45 -13.03 14.90
N LYS A 684 5.37 -13.54 15.73
CA LYS A 684 5.48 -14.98 16.01
C LYS A 684 4.24 -15.49 16.73
N LEU A 685 3.82 -14.81 17.80
CA LEU A 685 2.62 -15.18 18.56
C LEU A 685 1.37 -15.17 17.67
N GLN A 686 1.17 -14.14 16.84
CA GLN A 686 0.05 -14.05 15.90
C GLN A 686 0.05 -15.19 14.88
N ARG A 687 1.23 -15.62 14.41
CA ARG A 687 1.36 -16.80 13.53
C ARG A 687 0.84 -18.07 14.23
N LEU A 688 1.23 -18.27 15.49
CA LEU A 688 0.86 -19.43 16.28
C LEU A 688 -0.61 -19.40 16.71
N ILE A 689 -1.17 -18.22 16.98
CA ILE A 689 -2.62 -18.04 17.16
C ILE A 689 -3.37 -18.48 15.89
N GLY A 690 -2.93 -18.03 14.72
CA GLY A 690 -3.51 -18.43 13.43
C GLY A 690 -3.41 -19.95 13.15
N ALA A 691 -2.39 -20.61 13.69
CA ALA A 691 -2.21 -22.06 13.62
C ALA A 691 -2.99 -22.85 14.70
N GLY A 692 -3.64 -22.17 15.64
CA GLY A 692 -4.32 -22.80 16.78
C GLY A 692 -3.36 -23.40 17.82
N MET A 693 -2.13 -22.87 17.91
CA MET A 693 -1.06 -23.34 18.81
C MET A 693 -0.41 -22.20 19.65
N PRO A 694 -1.17 -21.25 20.22
CA PRO A 694 -0.59 -20.11 20.94
C PRO A 694 0.31 -20.50 22.13
N VAL A 695 0.04 -21.62 22.80
CA VAL A 695 0.87 -22.11 23.93
C VAL A 695 2.31 -22.42 23.47
N TRP A 696 2.49 -22.78 22.20
CA TRP A 696 3.80 -23.11 21.65
C TRP A 696 4.75 -21.90 21.60
N TYR A 697 4.24 -20.67 21.61
CA TYR A 697 5.08 -19.47 21.72
C TYR A 697 5.89 -19.51 23.02
N PHE A 698 5.25 -19.94 24.11
CA PHE A 698 5.87 -20.01 25.43
C PHE A 698 6.76 -21.23 25.62
N LEU A 699 6.29 -22.40 25.16
CA LEU A 699 6.89 -23.70 25.51
C LEU A 699 7.86 -24.26 24.46
N ASN A 700 8.08 -23.57 23.34
CA ASN A 700 9.01 -24.04 22.32
C ASN A 700 10.43 -24.16 22.91
N PRO A 701 11.03 -25.36 22.99
CA PRO A 701 12.34 -25.54 23.62
C PRO A 701 13.50 -24.89 22.86
N PHE A 702 13.32 -24.58 21.57
CA PHE A 702 14.34 -23.95 20.72
C PHE A 702 14.21 -22.43 20.62
N ASP A 703 13.09 -21.87 21.09
CA ASP A 703 12.79 -20.43 21.07
C ASP A 703 11.79 -20.13 22.20
N SER A 704 12.23 -20.34 23.43
CA SER A 704 11.35 -20.36 24.61
C SER A 704 11.10 -18.98 25.19
N HIS A 705 9.84 -18.68 25.49
CA HIS A 705 9.42 -17.42 26.11
C HIS A 705 8.97 -17.63 27.57
N TYR A 706 9.76 -18.39 28.35
CA TYR A 706 9.39 -18.75 29.73
C TYR A 706 9.20 -17.55 30.66
N ARG A 707 9.95 -16.46 30.44
CA ARG A 707 9.83 -15.24 31.26
C ARG A 707 8.48 -14.56 31.04
N ASP A 708 8.09 -14.42 29.78
CA ASP A 708 6.78 -13.90 29.38
C ASP A 708 5.68 -14.83 29.89
N MET A 709 5.86 -16.15 29.75
CA MET A 709 4.92 -17.15 30.27
C MET A 709 4.70 -16.99 31.77
N LEU A 710 5.77 -16.85 32.56
CA LEU A 710 5.68 -16.69 34.01
C LEU A 710 4.97 -15.38 34.38
N LEU A 711 5.33 -14.25 33.76
CA LEU A 711 4.62 -12.99 33.99
C LEU A 711 3.14 -13.08 33.62
N GLN A 712 2.83 -13.61 32.45
CA GLN A 712 1.43 -13.80 32.03
C GLN A 712 0.70 -14.75 32.98
N ALA A 713 1.32 -15.84 33.43
CA ALA A 713 0.72 -16.77 34.40
C ALA A 713 0.50 -16.13 35.78
N LEU A 714 1.31 -15.15 36.18
CA LEU A 714 1.14 -14.41 37.44
C LEU A 714 -0.02 -13.41 37.38
N TYR A 715 -0.34 -12.84 36.21
CA TYR A 715 -1.36 -11.78 36.09
C TYR A 715 -2.64 -12.20 35.33
N ALA A 716 -2.63 -13.31 34.58
CA ALA A 716 -3.77 -13.80 33.81
C ALA A 716 -4.82 -14.56 34.65
N LYS A 717 -5.25 -13.98 35.76
CA LYS A 717 -6.25 -14.55 36.69
C LYS A 717 -7.69 -14.20 36.29
N ALA A 718 -8.66 -14.95 36.80
CA ALA A 718 -10.07 -14.59 36.64
C ALA A 718 -10.41 -13.37 37.51
N HIS A 719 -11.17 -12.42 36.97
CA HIS A 719 -11.57 -11.18 37.65
C HIS A 719 -13.03 -11.24 38.08
N GLY A 720 -13.36 -10.66 39.23
CA GLY A 720 -14.75 -10.55 39.72
C GLY A 720 -15.53 -9.43 39.03
N SER A 721 -14.87 -8.28 38.83
CA SER A 721 -15.41 -7.12 38.13
C SER A 721 -14.29 -6.38 37.37
N PRO A 722 -14.56 -5.82 36.18
CA PRO A 722 -13.64 -4.92 35.50
C PRO A 722 -13.31 -3.64 36.29
N PHE A 723 -14.16 -3.22 37.24
CA PHE A 723 -13.96 -2.00 38.03
C PHE A 723 -12.95 -2.13 39.18
N GLU A 724 -12.40 -3.33 39.41
CA GLU A 724 -11.63 -3.64 40.63
C GLU A 724 -10.15 -3.98 40.36
N THR A 725 -9.70 -3.85 39.10
CA THR A 725 -8.33 -4.14 38.69
C THR A 725 -7.64 -2.89 38.15
N ASP A 726 -6.34 -2.84 38.35
CA ASP A 726 -5.48 -1.84 37.72
C ASP A 726 -5.37 -2.11 36.22
N TYR A 727 -5.21 -1.04 35.43
CA TYR A 727 -4.96 -1.10 34.00
C TYR A 727 -3.68 -0.36 33.62
N TRP A 728 -2.72 -1.06 33.04
CA TRP A 728 -1.40 -0.57 32.68
C TRP A 728 -1.29 -0.29 31.19
N SER A 729 -0.65 0.82 30.83
CA SER A 729 -0.27 1.14 29.46
C SER A 729 0.69 0.12 28.84
N CYS A 730 1.58 -0.46 29.67
CA CYS A 730 2.66 -1.40 29.35
C CYS A 730 3.76 -0.87 28.40
N VAL A 731 3.45 0.10 27.54
CA VAL A 731 4.34 0.75 26.57
C VAL A 731 4.42 2.25 26.84
N PRO A 732 5.53 2.91 26.49
CA PRO A 732 5.77 4.31 26.80
C PRO A 732 5.10 5.29 25.83
N TYR A 733 4.93 6.51 26.27
CA TYR A 733 4.41 7.65 25.51
C TYR A 733 5.30 8.86 25.77
N LEU A 734 5.44 9.73 24.79
CA LEU A 734 6.12 11.01 24.94
C LEU A 734 5.34 11.85 25.98
N PHE A 735 6.05 12.76 26.65
CA PHE A 735 5.45 13.65 27.64
C PHE A 735 6.06 15.05 27.51
N GLY A 736 5.79 15.67 26.37
CA GLY A 736 6.55 16.82 25.88
C GLY A 736 7.98 16.45 25.48
N GLU A 737 8.77 17.45 25.11
CA GLU A 737 10.12 17.23 24.59
C GLU A 737 11.05 16.54 25.61
N GLY A 738 11.79 15.52 25.14
CA GLY A 738 12.85 14.85 25.90
C GLY A 738 12.40 13.96 27.07
N ARG A 739 11.10 13.63 27.20
CA ARG A 739 10.59 12.83 28.32
C ARG A 739 9.62 11.75 27.87
N ALA A 740 9.71 10.58 28.50
CA ALA A 740 8.80 9.47 28.27
C ALA A 740 8.11 9.05 29.56
N ILE A 741 6.85 8.64 29.46
CA ILE A 741 6.06 8.13 30.57
C ILE A 741 5.44 6.77 30.25
N LYS A 742 5.19 5.96 31.29
CA LYS A 742 4.14 4.94 31.29
C LYS A 742 3.03 5.40 32.23
N TYR A 743 1.79 5.02 31.93
CA TYR A 743 0.64 5.32 32.79
C TYR A 743 -0.10 4.07 33.26
N ARG A 744 -0.88 4.25 34.33
CA ARG A 744 -1.79 3.25 34.90
C ARG A 744 -3.07 3.90 35.41
N PHE A 745 -4.20 3.22 35.23
CA PHE A 745 -5.47 3.56 35.88
C PHE A 745 -5.66 2.65 37.09
N VAL A 746 -5.81 3.24 38.27
CA VAL A 746 -5.95 2.56 39.55
C VAL A 746 -7.37 2.78 40.07
N PRO A 747 -8.19 1.73 40.29
CA PRO A 747 -9.53 1.89 40.82
C PRO A 747 -9.48 2.34 42.29
N LEU A 748 -10.36 3.27 42.67
CA LEU A 748 -10.51 3.73 44.06
C LEU A 748 -11.58 2.96 44.85
N LEU A 749 -12.20 1.95 44.23
CA LEU A 749 -13.21 1.13 44.89
C LEU A 749 -12.56 0.24 45.97
N ALA A 750 -13.06 0.31 47.21
CA ALA A 750 -12.46 -0.39 48.36
C ALA A 750 -12.76 -1.90 48.43
N GLY A 751 -13.58 -2.45 47.52
CA GLY A 751 -14.06 -3.83 47.55
C GLY A 751 -13.53 -4.69 46.39
N ARG A 752 -13.44 -6.00 46.62
CA ARG A 752 -13.23 -7.01 45.56
C ARG A 752 -14.37 -8.01 45.55
N SER A 753 -15.01 -8.17 44.40
CA SER A 753 -16.08 -9.12 44.17
C SER A 753 -15.53 -10.52 43.91
N PRO A 754 -16.15 -11.57 44.45
CA PRO A 754 -15.80 -12.93 44.07
C PRO A 754 -16.23 -13.21 42.62
N VAL A 755 -15.51 -14.11 41.95
CA VAL A 755 -15.96 -14.66 40.66
C VAL A 755 -17.15 -15.60 40.95
N PRO A 756 -18.31 -15.41 40.30
CA PRO A 756 -19.49 -16.24 40.56
C PRO A 756 -19.24 -17.71 40.17
N LEU A 757 -19.83 -18.63 40.92
CA LEU A 757 -19.76 -20.08 40.68
C LEU A 757 -21.17 -20.68 40.85
N PRO A 758 -21.82 -21.17 39.77
CA PRO A 758 -21.38 -21.13 38.37
C PRO A 758 -21.33 -19.69 37.82
N ALA A 759 -20.37 -19.39 36.96
CA ALA A 759 -20.27 -18.08 36.31
C ALA A 759 -21.19 -18.01 35.08
N PRO A 760 -22.11 -17.03 35.00
CA PRO A 760 -22.81 -16.71 33.75
C PRO A 760 -21.85 -16.36 32.61
N ASP A 761 -22.33 -16.44 31.36
CA ASP A 761 -21.50 -16.19 30.18
C ASP A 761 -21.03 -14.72 30.06
N ASP A 762 -21.80 -13.77 30.61
CA ASP A 762 -21.56 -12.33 30.59
C ASP A 762 -21.43 -11.71 31.99
N TYR A 763 -21.00 -12.50 32.98
CA TYR A 763 -20.98 -12.07 34.38
C TYR A 763 -20.15 -10.80 34.66
N LEU A 764 -19.15 -10.48 33.82
CA LEU A 764 -18.36 -9.24 33.99
C LEU A 764 -19.19 -8.00 33.61
N ARG A 765 -20.03 -8.11 32.57
CA ARG A 765 -20.99 -7.06 32.20
C ARG A 765 -22.04 -6.90 33.30
N GLU A 766 -22.57 -8.01 33.80
CA GLU A 766 -23.53 -8.00 34.92
C GLU A 766 -22.93 -7.43 36.20
N ALA A 767 -21.64 -7.68 36.48
CA ALA A 767 -20.93 -7.09 37.61
C ALA A 767 -20.84 -5.57 37.47
N MET A 768 -20.50 -5.06 36.28
CA MET A 768 -20.48 -3.61 36.01
C MET A 768 -21.87 -2.98 36.18
N GLN A 769 -22.94 -3.63 35.69
CA GLN A 769 -24.32 -3.16 35.87
C GLN A 769 -24.70 -3.10 37.36
N ARG A 770 -24.36 -4.13 38.14
CA ARG A 770 -24.64 -4.16 39.58
C ARG A 770 -23.90 -3.03 40.32
N THR A 771 -22.62 -2.82 40.03
CA THR A 771 -21.84 -1.74 40.66
C THR A 771 -22.41 -0.37 40.31
N LEU A 772 -22.72 -0.09 39.05
CA LEU A 772 -23.31 1.21 38.65
C LEU A 772 -24.78 1.38 39.07
N GLY A 773 -25.47 0.29 39.41
CA GLY A 773 -26.82 0.33 39.97
C GLY A 773 -26.86 0.63 41.47
N SER A 774 -25.75 0.43 42.19
CA SER A 774 -25.67 0.64 43.65
C SER A 774 -24.72 1.75 44.08
N ALA A 775 -23.73 2.12 43.27
CA ALA A 775 -22.81 3.23 43.53
C ALA A 775 -23.21 4.46 42.71
N GLU A 776 -22.99 5.66 43.27
CA GLU A 776 -23.21 6.93 42.53
C GLU A 776 -22.22 7.09 41.37
N GLU A 777 -20.97 6.68 41.58
CA GLU A 777 -19.91 6.67 40.57
C GLU A 777 -18.84 5.61 40.85
N VAL A 778 -18.08 5.27 39.81
CA VAL A 778 -16.84 4.50 39.89
C VAL A 778 -15.68 5.40 39.46
N VAL A 779 -14.65 5.49 40.29
CA VAL A 779 -13.51 6.40 40.06
C VAL A 779 -12.21 5.62 39.87
N PHE A 780 -11.48 6.00 38.83
CA PHE A 780 -10.09 5.57 38.62
C PHE A 780 -9.16 6.77 38.73
N GLU A 781 -8.04 6.60 39.42
CA GLU A 781 -6.94 7.55 39.43
C GLU A 781 -5.93 7.18 38.34
N MET A 782 -5.64 8.11 37.42
CA MET A 782 -4.59 7.96 36.44
C MET A 782 -3.26 8.42 37.04
N ARG A 783 -2.30 7.50 37.07
CA ARG A 783 -0.93 7.73 37.55
C ARG A 783 0.06 7.59 36.40
N ILE A 784 1.14 8.35 36.45
CA ILE A 784 2.26 8.26 35.50
C ILE A 784 3.56 7.91 36.21
N GLN A 785 4.46 7.26 35.47
CA GLN A 785 5.85 6.99 35.84
C GLN A 785 6.74 7.58 34.76
N CYS A 786 7.69 8.43 35.13
CA CYS A 786 8.66 9.02 34.21
C CYS A 786 9.82 8.06 33.95
N GLN A 787 10.36 8.06 32.73
CA GLN A 787 11.58 7.34 32.41
C GLN A 787 12.78 8.01 33.08
N GLU A 788 13.54 7.24 33.87
CA GLU A 788 14.74 7.74 34.56
C GLU A 788 16.04 7.15 33.98
N ASP A 789 15.96 5.96 33.37
CA ASP A 789 17.11 5.25 32.81
C ASP A 789 16.68 4.44 31.57
N PRO A 790 17.26 4.68 30.38
CA PRO A 790 16.92 3.96 29.15
C PRO A 790 17.20 2.46 29.22
N VAL A 791 18.15 2.01 30.06
CA VAL A 791 18.52 0.60 30.17
C VAL A 791 17.51 -0.18 31.01
N THR A 792 17.14 0.33 32.18
CA THR A 792 16.20 -0.32 33.11
C THR A 792 14.74 0.04 32.88
N MET A 793 14.46 1.13 32.14
CA MET A 793 13.14 1.57 31.73
C MET A 793 13.09 1.74 30.20
N PRO A 794 13.22 0.64 29.44
CA PRO A 794 13.37 0.70 27.99
C PRO A 794 12.10 1.10 27.27
N ILE A 795 12.29 1.69 26.09
CA ILE A 795 11.20 2.07 25.19
C ILE A 795 10.80 0.92 24.26
N GLU A 796 11.78 0.18 23.76
CA GLU A 796 11.58 -0.87 22.75
C GLU A 796 11.25 -2.26 23.35
N ASP A 797 11.17 -2.38 24.68
CA ASP A 797 10.91 -3.65 25.37
C ASP A 797 9.73 -3.53 26.36
N ALA A 798 8.59 -4.06 25.94
CA ALA A 798 7.33 -4.02 26.69
C ALA A 798 7.21 -5.09 27.79
N SER A 799 8.26 -5.90 28.01
CA SER A 799 8.32 -6.90 29.09
C SER A 799 8.84 -6.32 30.42
N VAL A 800 9.28 -5.06 30.42
CA VAL A 800 9.89 -4.41 31.60
C VAL A 800 8.90 -3.50 32.32
N ILE A 801 8.74 -3.75 33.62
CA ILE A 801 7.96 -2.92 34.55
C ILE A 801 8.88 -1.81 35.10
N TRP A 802 8.47 -0.55 34.89
CA TRP A 802 9.21 0.63 35.35
C TRP A 802 9.07 0.80 36.87
N THR A 803 10.12 1.31 37.51
CA THR A 803 10.23 1.40 38.97
C THR A 803 10.33 2.83 39.50
N SER A 804 10.23 3.84 38.63
CA SER A 804 10.20 5.24 39.04
C SER A 804 8.93 5.54 39.86
N PRO A 805 8.93 6.61 40.67
CA PRO A 805 7.77 7.00 41.46
C PRO A 805 6.53 7.22 40.60
N GLU A 806 5.37 6.76 41.08
CA GLU A 806 4.07 7.04 40.46
C GLU A 806 3.53 8.38 40.94
N VAL A 807 3.10 9.24 40.00
CA VAL A 807 2.47 10.52 40.31
C VAL A 807 1.03 10.55 39.77
N PRO A 808 0.02 10.87 40.60
CA PRO A 808 -1.35 11.03 40.11
C PRO A 808 -1.48 12.31 39.27
N VAL A 809 -2.11 12.19 38.09
CA VAL A 809 -2.24 13.31 37.14
C VAL A 809 -3.66 13.61 36.71
N ALA A 810 -4.55 12.63 36.78
CA ALA A 810 -5.96 12.80 36.41
C ALA A 810 -6.85 11.81 37.17
N THR A 811 -8.15 12.09 37.17
CA THR A 811 -9.19 11.19 37.67
C THR A 811 -10.21 10.93 36.58
N LEU A 812 -10.61 9.67 36.42
CA LEU A 812 -11.64 9.22 35.49
C LEU A 812 -12.85 8.79 36.29
N ARG A 813 -13.94 9.56 36.21
CA ARG A 813 -15.19 9.32 36.92
C ARG A 813 -16.26 8.77 35.99
N ILE A 814 -16.80 7.62 36.34
CA ILE A 814 -17.83 6.93 35.60
C ILE A 814 -19.13 7.02 36.42
N PRO A 815 -20.08 7.90 36.07
CA PRO A 815 -21.33 8.04 36.81
C PRO A 815 -22.24 6.83 36.60
N ALA A 816 -23.18 6.64 37.53
CA ALA A 816 -24.28 5.70 37.39
C ALA A 816 -25.04 5.92 36.06
N GLN A 817 -25.17 4.87 35.25
CA GLN A 817 -25.79 4.94 33.92
C GLN A 817 -26.26 3.58 33.43
N ALA A 818 -27.28 3.58 32.56
CA ALA A 818 -27.63 2.42 31.76
C ALA A 818 -26.78 2.39 30.49
N PHE A 819 -26.08 1.28 30.24
CA PHE A 819 -25.16 1.14 29.10
C PHE A 819 -25.36 -0.14 28.30
N VAL A 820 -26.20 -1.07 28.77
CA VAL A 820 -26.56 -2.28 28.02
C VAL A 820 -27.77 -1.97 27.18
N THR A 821 -27.52 -1.33 26.04
CA THR A 821 -28.54 -0.92 25.06
C THR A 821 -28.02 -1.18 23.64
N PRO A 822 -28.90 -1.48 22.66
CA PRO A 822 -28.50 -1.67 21.27
C PRO A 822 -27.72 -0.48 20.69
N GLU A 823 -28.10 0.74 21.08
CA GLU A 823 -27.45 1.98 20.65
C GLU A 823 -26.02 2.07 21.20
N ARG A 824 -25.82 1.73 22.48
CA ARG A 824 -24.48 1.76 23.09
C ARG A 824 -23.57 0.67 22.53
N GLU A 825 -24.12 -0.49 22.20
CA GLU A 825 -23.38 -1.58 21.56
C GLU A 825 -22.97 -1.22 20.13
N ARG A 826 -23.85 -0.58 19.37
CA ARG A 826 -23.53 -0.03 18.04
C ARG A 826 -22.43 1.01 18.14
N LEU A 827 -22.58 1.99 19.04
CA LEU A 827 -21.57 3.03 19.25
C LEU A 827 -20.20 2.45 19.61
N ALA A 828 -20.15 1.37 20.39
CA ALA A 828 -18.90 0.69 20.74
C ALA A 828 -18.16 0.08 19.54
N ARG A 829 -18.89 -0.25 18.47
CA ARG A 829 -18.35 -0.76 17.20
C ARG A 829 -18.02 0.35 16.20
N GLU A 830 -18.78 1.44 16.20
CA GLU A 830 -18.52 2.62 15.36
C GLU A 830 -17.30 3.42 15.84
N LEU A 831 -17.15 3.55 17.16
CA LEU A 831 -16.06 4.30 17.80
C LEU A 831 -14.72 3.58 17.63
N THR A 832 -13.67 4.30 17.26
CA THR A 832 -12.29 3.78 17.19
C THR A 832 -11.55 4.21 18.47
N ILE A 833 -10.68 3.35 19.00
CA ILE A 833 -9.77 3.73 20.09
C ILE A 833 -8.38 3.37 19.60
N ASN A 834 -7.60 4.38 19.24
CA ASN A 834 -6.25 4.24 18.71
C ASN A 834 -5.33 5.10 19.56
N PRO A 835 -4.26 4.56 20.18
CA PRO A 835 -3.34 5.37 20.99
C PRO A 835 -2.71 6.54 20.22
N TRP A 836 -2.78 6.55 18.89
CA TRP A 836 -2.30 7.63 18.03
C TRP A 836 -3.32 8.75 17.75
N HIS A 837 -4.58 8.62 18.19
CA HIS A 837 -5.44 9.79 18.39
C HIS A 837 -4.93 10.52 19.65
N ALA A 838 -3.78 11.16 19.51
CA ALA A 838 -3.03 11.77 20.59
C ALA A 838 -2.43 13.08 20.10
N LEU A 839 -2.26 14.02 21.02
CA LEU A 839 -1.48 15.23 20.75
C LEU A 839 -0.01 14.87 20.48
N PRO A 840 0.74 15.69 19.72
CA PRO A 840 2.18 15.49 19.51
C PRO A 840 2.97 15.32 20.82
N ASP A 841 2.62 16.07 21.86
CA ASP A 841 3.23 15.97 23.20
C ASP A 841 3.07 14.60 23.86
N HIS A 842 2.03 13.85 23.48
CA HIS A 842 1.67 12.53 24.03
C HIS A 842 1.87 11.40 23.02
N ARG A 843 2.74 11.62 22.02
CA ARG A 843 3.01 10.66 20.95
C ARG A 843 3.38 9.28 21.52
N PRO A 844 2.69 8.20 21.11
CA PRO A 844 3.07 6.84 21.51
C PRO A 844 4.52 6.50 21.09
N LEU A 845 5.30 5.92 21.99
CA LEU A 845 6.72 5.57 21.77
C LEU A 845 6.95 4.06 21.73
N GLY A 846 7.95 3.62 20.96
CA GLY A 846 8.41 2.23 20.87
C GLY A 846 7.70 1.40 19.79
N ASN A 847 8.35 0.32 19.36
CA ASN A 847 7.92 -0.54 18.24
C ASN A 847 6.48 -1.04 18.36
N GLN A 848 6.03 -1.43 19.56
CA GLN A 848 4.66 -1.87 19.77
C GLN A 848 3.65 -0.76 19.50
N ASN A 849 3.95 0.46 19.90
CA ASN A 849 3.08 1.60 19.65
C ASN A 849 3.07 1.99 18.17
N ARG A 850 4.24 2.04 17.52
CA ARG A 850 4.34 2.27 16.07
C ARG A 850 3.54 1.23 15.28
N ALA A 851 3.62 -0.05 15.68
CA ALA A 851 2.82 -1.12 15.08
C ALA A 851 1.31 -0.93 15.32
N ARG A 852 0.91 -0.54 16.54
CA ARG A 852 -0.51 -0.31 16.89
C ARG A 852 -1.16 0.80 16.07
N ARG A 853 -0.40 1.80 15.60
CA ARG A 853 -0.90 2.85 14.70
C ARG A 853 -1.63 2.24 13.51
N GLU A 854 -0.90 1.43 12.75
CA GLU A 854 -1.37 0.82 11.50
C GLU A 854 -2.35 -0.32 11.78
N ILE A 855 -2.04 -1.21 12.74
CA ILE A 855 -2.90 -2.36 13.04
C ILE A 855 -4.29 -1.91 13.48
N TYR A 856 -4.39 -0.92 14.38
CA TYR A 856 -5.70 -0.48 14.90
C TYR A 856 -6.46 0.32 13.86
N TYR A 857 -5.78 1.19 13.10
CA TYR A 857 -6.37 1.93 12.00
C TYR A 857 -7.01 0.97 10.98
N GLU A 858 -6.23 0.05 10.42
CA GLU A 858 -6.72 -0.88 9.39
C GLU A 858 -7.78 -1.86 9.91
N THR A 859 -7.57 -2.48 11.07
CA THR A 859 -8.54 -3.46 11.60
C THR A 859 -9.87 -2.80 12.01
N SER A 860 -9.86 -1.52 12.37
CA SER A 860 -11.09 -0.78 12.65
C SER A 860 -11.90 -0.52 11.38
N ARG A 861 -11.26 -0.08 10.30
CA ARG A 861 -11.88 0.13 8.98
C ARG A 861 -12.42 -1.17 8.40
N VAL A 862 -11.65 -2.26 8.50
CA VAL A 862 -12.11 -3.59 8.07
C VAL A 862 -13.34 -4.02 8.86
N ARG A 863 -13.34 -3.86 10.19
CA ARG A 863 -14.51 -4.19 11.04
C ARG A 863 -15.74 -3.36 10.65
N GLN A 864 -15.60 -2.04 10.58
CA GLN A 864 -16.67 -1.11 10.21
C GLN A 864 -17.24 -1.46 8.83
N ARG A 865 -16.37 -1.77 7.86
CA ARG A 865 -16.78 -2.24 6.53
C ARG A 865 -17.55 -3.55 6.58
N ILE A 866 -17.11 -4.54 7.38
CA ILE A 866 -17.85 -5.80 7.56
C ILE A 866 -19.25 -5.51 8.11
N ASN A 867 -19.38 -4.56 9.04
CA ASN A 867 -20.64 -4.24 9.70
C ASN A 867 -21.55 -3.30 8.90
N GLY A 868 -21.06 -2.66 7.82
CA GLY A 868 -21.76 -1.55 7.17
C GLY A 868 -21.92 -0.33 8.10
N GLU A 869 -20.98 -0.14 9.03
CA GLU A 869 -20.99 0.93 10.03
C GLU A 869 -20.03 2.04 9.60
N ALA A 870 -20.45 3.31 9.71
CA ALA A 870 -19.57 4.44 9.46
C ALA A 870 -18.67 4.71 10.67
N HIS A 871 -17.51 5.33 10.42
CA HIS A 871 -16.69 5.80 11.52
C HIS A 871 -17.38 6.98 12.22
N PHE A 872 -17.61 6.84 13.52
CA PHE A 872 -18.25 7.87 14.34
C PHE A 872 -17.21 8.64 15.17
N ILE A 873 -17.17 9.95 14.97
CA ILE A 873 -16.36 10.89 15.75
C ILE A 873 -17.28 11.55 16.79
N PRO A 874 -17.04 11.38 18.10
CA PRO A 874 -17.93 11.96 19.11
C PRO A 874 -17.92 13.50 19.13
N ASP A 875 -19.09 14.12 18.93
CA ASP A 875 -19.26 15.58 19.03
C ASP A 875 -19.25 16.06 20.50
N THR A 876 -18.46 17.10 20.75
CA THR A 876 -18.29 17.75 22.07
C THR A 876 -19.44 18.71 22.42
N GLN A 877 -20.15 19.25 21.43
CA GLN A 877 -21.20 20.25 21.66
C GLN A 877 -22.49 19.64 22.22
N ALA A 878 -22.83 18.41 21.83
CA ALA A 878 -24.02 17.71 22.32
C ALA A 878 -23.93 17.32 23.81
N TRP A 879 -22.72 17.14 24.34
CA TRP A 879 -22.48 16.89 25.77
C TRP A 879 -22.54 18.17 26.60
N ARG A 880 -21.88 19.25 26.14
CA ARG A 880 -21.90 20.56 26.83
C ARG A 880 -23.33 21.08 27.03
N ARG A 881 -24.17 21.00 25.99
CA ARG A 881 -25.59 21.41 26.06
C ARG A 881 -26.38 20.60 27.11
N ARG A 882 -26.27 19.27 27.11
CA ARG A 882 -26.93 18.41 28.11
C ARG A 882 -26.52 18.73 29.56
N ARG A 883 -25.27 19.15 29.78
CA ARG A 883 -24.77 19.53 31.11
C ARG A 883 -25.27 20.90 31.54
N GLU A 884 -25.28 21.87 30.63
CA GLU A 884 -25.85 23.21 30.84
C GLU A 884 -27.34 23.10 31.19
N ASP A 885 -28.09 22.26 30.48
CA ASP A 885 -29.51 21.97 30.75
C ASP A 885 -29.70 21.29 32.12
N ALA A 886 -28.84 20.33 32.49
CA ALA A 886 -28.89 19.66 33.79
C ALA A 886 -28.53 20.60 34.96
N HIS A 887 -27.62 21.56 34.77
CA HIS A 887 -27.33 22.62 35.75
C HIS A 887 -28.47 23.64 35.83
N ALA A 888 -29.08 24.03 34.70
CA ALA A 888 -30.23 24.94 34.66
C ALA A 888 -31.48 24.31 35.31
N GLY A 889 -31.68 23.00 35.18
CA GLY A 889 -32.76 22.26 35.83
C GLY A 889 -32.61 22.16 37.35
N ARG A 890 -31.39 22.04 37.88
CA ARG A 890 -31.13 22.07 39.35
C ARG A 890 -31.25 23.48 39.94
N GLY A 891 -31.02 24.54 39.15
CA GLY A 891 -31.23 25.94 39.57
C GLY A 891 -32.70 26.36 39.68
N ARG A 892 -33.64 25.65 39.02
CA ARG A 892 -35.09 25.95 39.07
C ARG A 892 -35.85 25.20 40.16
N ALA A 893 -35.29 24.15 40.76
CA ALA A 893 -35.93 23.42 41.87
C ALA A 893 -35.76 24.10 43.25
N GLY A 894 -35.03 25.22 43.34
CA GLY A 894 -34.73 25.94 44.59
C GLY A 894 -35.51 27.23 44.82
N ARG A 895 -36.49 27.58 43.99
CA ARG A 895 -37.40 28.72 44.25
C ARG A 895 -38.83 28.40 43.83
N ALA A 896 -39.65 28.06 44.81
CA ALA A 896 -41.10 28.26 44.80
C ALA A 896 -41.45 29.01 46.10
N PRO A 897 -42.55 29.79 46.10
CA PRO A 897 -42.68 31.09 46.80
C PRO A 897 -42.63 31.05 48.32
#